data_AF-A0A956GWF6-F1
#
_entry.id   AF-A0A956GWF6-F1
#
_cell.length_a   1.000
_cell.length_b   1.000
_cell.length_c   1.000
_cell.angle_alpha   90.00
_cell.angle_beta   90.00
_cell.angle_gamma   90.00
#
_symmetry.space_group_name_H-M   'P 1'
#
loop_
_entity.id
_entity.type
_entity.pdbx_description
1 polymer ?
#
loop_
_entity_poly.entity_id
_entity_poly.type
_entity_poly.pdbx_seq_one_letter_code
_entity_poly.pdbx_strand_id
1 'polypeptide(L)'
;MAATSDREGQTALREALQRHDDVAWQPLARWIRSWPDPPEEREALRSWLLDAERLGLAAYALDRLTLGEASHEVSASLHDVLERFGSIVSARADQCLLAGDAEVRARALGIDAVPWTWIRGGTAGTFLRETGPGLSELARLWTESRLHSADAVILAAELASSNDLRAALRSTIDEITRELFVTRWTPAWSLDVARSESDLGEVPDLLRVLLPHVPGTLRVQQHVAGTWWTYPRGATELVPFEVREHVWRDDVLGDFRTSIVVYDPDVAQDVWHGLSSLRLVARGNRTSRGAEVIDALVSDLTDGGMSAALAQGHEAFETGLDLSPITETVVSHAFECRLALTDALMVLSDRGIDVTEACARLARVDEKHHDHSSAVQLVPDEVYERCTEGLPLPHDTWWGSRDRLDSLVPAGVVEGALHDLAVERAEARGLLTPFGKPTWNLANAGTPQGWVPHDPHRASALREVTRLAAASIQSHRPELPATPCAWLAPAPPAASLTPGRIPLLLRDENTGAGVVAELRVFVTDERDETKAWEGAPALRSVARDAIRSAFYAAGSCTPLRAPPTPFAMHRFELVVDLGGAAGSTQLEVDGRSIGLPAALAFASAWLDRPVDPNMAAIGAIGPAAEPRIDPVGGAVAKAQALATFAQRRDLRIIVASGNAPQLVDVGAQAVAVDSLRTALESAGVSLDQLPDGDHVSIRDLTRRLGELSDDVRDGHLHRNGAGTWCELGDELRRLIALLADKAPAHDLDEARCWAALAYSHDGMLSDVQDVLRGVSRPTSLGAELRTLYDIVQLGLCIDREALNEPVGAEALANLATDLRDLRQSAMPEMLGRAAGTLGRAYTHLRRLAEALPLLEEAVRHHASHAHLRHETARSRQYLAAALRMAGNPGAALDQLVAGQHELETWTRQYSTEYEAACRVFHDYETARVMVALERYQDAFIHGARALRACEWQFWPQLGIRRTLAWALRLSGRDDEADAQVEAMRQIPVPPGTESFVARLLSEAEGYPFDDGEVY
;
A
#
# COMPACT_ATOMS: atom_id res chain seq x y z
N MET A 1 11.56 33.69 7.43
CA MET A 1 10.22 34.28 7.68
C MET A 1 9.76 34.20 9.14
N ALA A 2 10.48 33.55 10.06
CA ALA A 2 10.23 33.72 11.50
C ALA A 2 11.24 34.72 12.11
N ALA A 3 10.72 35.75 12.77
CA ALA A 3 11.40 36.67 13.70
C ALA A 3 12.69 37.39 13.24
N THR A 4 12.56 38.38 12.33
CA THR A 4 13.54 39.48 12.18
C THR A 4 13.34 40.53 13.28
N SER A 5 13.57 40.15 14.53
CA SER A 5 13.88 41.13 15.59
C SER A 5 15.32 41.62 15.52
N ASP A 6 16.15 40.98 14.67
CA ASP A 6 17.54 41.38 14.48
C ASP A 6 17.67 42.49 13.44
N ARG A 7 18.39 43.54 13.81
CA ARG A 7 18.65 44.75 13.02
C ARG A 7 19.38 44.38 11.72
N GLU A 8 20.16 43.30 11.72
CA GLU A 8 20.85 42.76 10.54
C GLU A 8 19.87 42.13 9.52
N GLY A 9 18.88 41.36 9.97
CA GLY A 9 17.87 40.76 9.09
C GLY A 9 16.95 41.79 8.43
N GLN A 10 16.60 42.85 9.16
CA GLN A 10 15.85 44.00 8.59
C GLN A 10 16.68 44.78 7.58
N THR A 11 18.00 44.89 7.79
CA THR A 11 18.92 45.57 6.88
C THR A 11 19.14 44.76 5.60
N ALA A 12 19.33 43.43 5.69
CA ALA A 12 19.48 42.54 4.55
C ALA A 12 18.22 42.49 3.66
N LEU A 13 17.03 42.45 4.26
CA LEU A 13 15.76 42.49 3.53
C LEU A 13 15.53 43.86 2.87
N ARG A 14 15.86 44.96 3.56
CA ARG A 14 15.79 46.31 3.00
C ARG A 14 16.73 46.46 1.81
N GLU A 15 17.97 45.96 1.91
CA GLU A 15 18.93 45.97 0.80
C GLU A 15 18.49 45.07 -0.36
N ALA A 16 17.89 43.90 -0.09
CA ALA A 16 17.37 43.02 -1.15
C ALA A 16 16.20 43.68 -1.90
N LEU A 17 15.27 44.34 -1.20
CA LEU A 17 14.15 45.06 -1.79
C LEU A 17 14.57 46.35 -2.50
N GLN A 18 15.64 47.02 -2.04
CA GLN A 18 16.22 48.20 -2.71
C GLN A 18 17.08 47.83 -3.92
N ARG A 19 17.67 46.63 -3.97
CA ARG A 19 18.43 46.13 -5.13
C ARG A 19 17.55 45.70 -6.30
N HIS A 20 16.27 45.44 -6.05
CA HIS A 20 15.27 45.20 -7.08
C HIS A 20 14.53 46.51 -7.40
N ASP A 21 15.13 47.36 -8.23
CA ASP A 21 14.46 48.54 -8.83
C ASP A 21 13.19 48.18 -9.62
N ASP A 22 12.97 46.88 -9.88
CA ASP A 22 11.86 46.29 -10.63
C ASP A 22 10.72 45.71 -9.77
N VAL A 23 10.63 46.02 -8.47
CA VAL A 23 9.40 45.63 -7.72
C VAL A 23 8.25 46.45 -8.28
N ALA A 24 7.36 45.78 -9.03
CA ALA A 24 6.19 46.38 -9.64
C ALA A 24 5.12 46.66 -8.58
N TRP A 25 5.37 47.68 -7.74
CA TRP A 25 4.53 48.08 -6.61
C TRP A 25 3.08 48.40 -7.02
N GLN A 26 2.88 48.98 -8.20
CA GLN A 26 1.55 49.29 -8.72
C GLN A 26 0.74 48.04 -9.10
N PRO A 27 1.28 47.06 -9.86
CA PRO A 27 0.64 45.75 -10.03
C PRO A 27 0.33 45.04 -8.72
N LEU A 28 1.25 45.09 -7.74
CA LEU A 28 1.03 44.49 -6.43
C LEU A 28 -0.13 45.16 -5.68
N ALA A 29 -0.17 46.49 -5.62
CA ALA A 29 -1.28 47.23 -5.01
C ALA A 29 -2.62 46.98 -5.72
N ARG A 30 -2.60 46.78 -7.05
CA ARG A 30 -3.80 46.42 -7.82
C ARG A 30 -4.29 45.01 -7.49
N TRP A 31 -3.38 44.05 -7.40
CA TRP A 31 -3.68 42.67 -7.03
C TRP A 31 -4.24 42.56 -5.61
N ILE A 32 -3.64 43.29 -4.65
CA ILE A 32 -4.15 43.38 -3.26
C ILE A 32 -5.58 43.91 -3.24
N ARG A 33 -5.87 45.00 -3.97
CA ARG A 33 -7.23 45.57 -4.05
C ARG A 33 -8.26 44.63 -4.69
N SER A 34 -7.81 43.74 -5.60
CA SER A 34 -8.65 42.72 -6.23
C SER A 34 -8.73 41.41 -5.43
N TRP A 35 -8.21 41.37 -4.20
CA TRP A 35 -8.28 40.15 -3.40
C TRP A 35 -9.74 39.73 -3.16
N PRO A 36 -10.06 38.43 -3.33
CA PRO A 36 -11.43 37.93 -3.26
C PRO A 36 -12.06 38.12 -1.88
N ASP A 37 -13.36 38.37 -1.84
CA ASP A 37 -14.12 38.39 -0.58
C ASP A 37 -14.12 37.01 0.10
N PRO A 38 -14.30 36.95 1.44
CA PRO A 38 -14.22 35.69 2.17
C PRO A 38 -15.33 34.72 1.72
N PRO A 39 -14.99 33.45 1.48
CA PRO A 39 -15.96 32.44 1.08
C PRO A 39 -16.95 32.13 2.21
N GLU A 40 -18.16 31.70 1.85
CA GLU A 40 -19.20 31.37 2.84
C GLU A 40 -18.91 30.07 3.60
N GLU A 41 -18.30 29.10 2.91
CA GLU A 41 -17.95 27.77 3.41
C GLU A 41 -16.80 27.81 4.42
N ARG A 42 -16.98 27.12 5.55
CA ARG A 42 -16.09 27.23 6.72
C ARG A 42 -14.63 26.80 6.45
N GLU A 43 -14.42 25.78 5.65
CA GLU A 43 -13.06 25.27 5.38
C GLU A 43 -12.32 26.15 4.34
N ALA A 44 -13.00 26.55 3.28
CA ALA A 44 -12.50 27.56 2.34
C ALA A 44 -12.18 28.88 3.06
N LEU A 45 -13.01 29.24 4.05
CA LEU A 45 -12.80 30.42 4.88
C LEU A 45 -11.54 30.27 5.74
N ARG A 46 -11.27 29.10 6.33
CA ARG A 46 -10.00 28.86 7.06
C ARG A 46 -8.77 29.06 6.18
N SER A 47 -8.79 28.55 4.95
CA SER A 47 -7.67 28.74 4.01
C SER A 47 -7.54 30.20 3.59
N TRP A 48 -8.65 30.84 3.25
CA TRP A 48 -8.67 32.26 2.89
C TRP A 48 -8.13 33.16 4.01
N LEU A 49 -8.48 32.86 5.26
CA LEU A 49 -8.00 33.64 6.40
C LEU A 49 -6.49 33.46 6.67
N LEU A 50 -5.91 32.28 6.37
CA LEU A 50 -4.45 32.08 6.44
C LEU A 50 -3.72 32.94 5.40
N ASP A 51 -4.25 33.03 4.19
CA ASP A 51 -3.64 33.85 3.15
C ASP A 51 -3.81 35.35 3.46
N ALA A 52 -4.92 35.74 4.07
CA ALA A 52 -5.09 37.09 4.63
C ALA A 52 -4.10 37.39 5.78
N GLU A 53 -3.73 36.40 6.61
CA GLU A 53 -2.70 36.56 7.66
C GLU A 53 -1.31 36.80 7.06
N ARG A 54 -0.95 36.05 6.01
CA ARG A 54 0.31 36.26 5.28
C ARG A 54 0.39 37.68 4.70
N LEU A 55 -0.72 38.20 4.19
CA LEU A 55 -0.84 39.59 3.75
C LEU A 55 -0.69 40.59 4.90
N GLY A 56 -1.30 40.32 6.06
CA GLY A 56 -1.17 41.15 7.26
C GLY A 56 0.26 41.22 7.79
N LEU A 57 0.96 40.09 7.84
CA LEU A 57 2.38 40.03 8.21
C LEU A 57 3.26 40.78 7.20
N ALA A 58 2.94 40.69 5.90
CA ALA A 58 3.61 41.45 4.86
C ALA A 58 3.38 42.97 5.01
N ALA A 59 2.16 43.40 5.35
CA ALA A 59 1.82 44.80 5.63
C ALA A 59 2.61 45.35 6.83
N TYR A 60 2.63 44.60 7.94
CA TYR A 60 3.38 44.97 9.14
C TYR A 60 4.90 45.07 8.87
N ALA A 61 5.44 44.15 8.06
CA ALA A 61 6.83 44.20 7.65
C ALA A 61 7.11 45.43 6.76
N LEU A 62 6.23 45.76 5.82
CA LEU A 62 6.34 46.93 4.94
C LEU A 62 6.33 48.25 5.73
N ASP A 63 5.45 48.41 6.71
CA ASP A 63 5.37 49.61 7.56
C ASP A 63 6.66 49.88 8.33
N ARG A 64 7.34 48.83 8.78
CA ARG A 64 8.61 48.95 9.51
C ARG A 64 9.82 49.22 8.64
N LEU A 65 9.71 48.97 7.33
CA LEU A 65 10.85 49.12 6.41
C LEU A 65 11.05 50.56 5.93
N THR A 66 10.07 51.48 6.10
CA THR A 66 10.09 52.90 5.68
C THR A 66 10.73 53.08 4.31
N LEU A 67 10.14 52.43 3.30
CA LEU A 67 10.53 52.56 1.89
C LEU A 67 9.74 53.74 1.27
N GLY A 68 10.12 54.28 0.11
CA GLY A 68 9.54 55.52 -0.45
C GLY A 68 8.02 55.52 -0.73
N GLU A 69 7.50 56.57 -1.36
CA GLU A 69 6.05 56.81 -1.62
C GLU A 69 5.29 55.59 -2.21
N ALA A 70 5.91 54.80 -3.08
CA ALA A 70 5.28 53.61 -3.68
C ALA A 70 4.98 52.50 -2.65
N SER A 71 5.77 52.39 -1.59
CA SER A 71 5.52 51.42 -0.51
C SER A 71 4.38 51.87 0.42
N HIS A 72 4.15 53.19 0.54
CA HIS A 72 3.01 53.73 1.25
C HIS A 72 1.69 53.42 0.53
N GLU A 73 1.65 53.41 -0.81
CA GLU A 73 0.44 53.05 -1.56
C GLU A 73 0.06 51.57 -1.37
N VAL A 74 1.06 50.69 -1.33
CA VAL A 74 0.87 49.24 -1.10
C VAL A 74 0.47 48.97 0.34
N SER A 75 1.11 49.63 1.32
CA SER A 75 0.70 49.56 2.73
C SER A 75 -0.73 50.07 2.92
N ALA A 76 -1.10 51.21 2.34
CA ALA A 76 -2.46 51.74 2.42
C ALA A 76 -3.50 50.79 1.79
N SER A 77 -3.17 50.20 0.63
CA SER A 77 -4.04 49.23 -0.04
C SER A 77 -4.21 47.94 0.78
N LEU A 78 -3.15 47.49 1.48
CA LEU A 78 -3.22 46.37 2.41
C LEU A 78 -4.11 46.69 3.61
N HIS A 79 -3.97 47.87 4.21
CA HIS A 79 -4.80 48.28 5.35
C HIS A 79 -6.28 48.35 5.00
N ASP A 80 -6.64 48.91 3.84
CA ASP A 80 -8.03 49.03 3.38
C ASP A 80 -8.69 47.66 3.14
N VAL A 81 -7.94 46.73 2.54
CA VAL A 81 -8.39 45.35 2.32
C VAL A 81 -8.52 44.58 3.63
N LEU A 82 -7.57 44.73 4.56
CA LEU A 82 -7.62 44.11 5.88
C LEU A 82 -8.77 44.66 6.74
N GLU A 83 -9.09 45.95 6.65
CA GLU A 83 -10.23 46.56 7.35
C GLU A 83 -11.58 46.04 6.81
N ARG A 84 -11.68 45.89 5.48
CA ARG A 84 -12.84 45.24 4.83
C ARG A 84 -13.01 43.80 5.33
N PHE A 85 -11.92 43.03 5.38
CA PHE A 85 -11.94 41.64 5.85
C PHE A 85 -12.38 41.54 7.32
N GLY A 86 -11.81 42.38 8.18
CA GLY A 86 -12.19 42.44 9.59
C GLY A 86 -13.68 42.71 9.79
N SER A 87 -14.28 43.60 8.98
CA SER A 87 -15.70 43.91 9.04
C SER A 87 -16.59 42.74 8.61
N ILE A 88 -16.22 42.01 7.55
CA ILE A 88 -17.00 40.86 7.07
C ILE A 88 -16.93 39.70 8.06
N VAL A 89 -15.75 39.40 8.58
CA VAL A 89 -15.57 38.30 9.55
C VAL A 89 -16.29 38.61 10.87
N SER A 90 -16.27 39.86 11.33
CA SER A 90 -16.97 40.28 12.57
C SER A 90 -18.49 40.15 12.49
N ALA A 91 -19.07 40.15 11.29
CA ALA A 91 -20.51 40.00 11.07
C ALA A 91 -20.99 38.54 11.08
N ARG A 92 -20.06 37.56 11.12
CA ARG A 92 -20.41 36.15 11.06
C ARG A 92 -20.83 35.58 12.41
N ALA A 93 -21.75 34.63 12.35
CA ALA A 93 -22.27 33.88 13.49
C ALA A 93 -21.19 32.95 14.11
N ASP A 94 -20.38 32.29 13.28
CA ASP A 94 -19.36 31.31 13.67
C ASP A 94 -17.95 31.89 13.92
N GLN A 95 -17.81 33.22 13.96
CA GLN A 95 -16.53 33.93 14.08
C GLN A 95 -15.65 33.47 15.25
N CYS A 96 -16.29 33.00 16.32
CA CYS A 96 -15.63 32.54 17.53
C CYS A 96 -14.92 31.18 17.37
N LEU A 97 -15.41 30.31 16.49
CA LEU A 97 -14.75 29.03 16.18
C LEU A 97 -13.53 29.25 15.31
N LEU A 98 -13.62 30.20 14.38
CA LEU A 98 -12.51 30.62 13.53
C LEU A 98 -11.39 31.26 14.36
N ALA A 99 -11.74 32.01 15.41
CA ALA A 99 -10.80 32.57 16.38
C ALA A 99 -9.98 31.47 17.11
N GLY A 100 -10.61 30.34 17.43
CA GLY A 100 -9.95 29.24 18.12
C GLY A 100 -8.96 28.46 17.25
N ASP A 101 -9.37 28.09 16.02
CA ASP A 101 -8.49 27.40 15.06
C ASP A 101 -7.27 28.27 14.70
N ALA A 102 -7.49 29.58 14.59
CA ALA A 102 -6.48 30.60 14.39
C ALA A 102 -5.43 30.64 15.51
N GLU A 103 -5.87 30.68 16.77
CA GLU A 103 -4.98 30.74 17.93
C GLU A 103 -4.13 29.48 18.08
N VAL A 104 -4.69 28.31 17.78
CA VAL A 104 -3.95 27.03 17.77
C VAL A 104 -2.79 27.06 16.79
N ARG A 105 -3.03 27.54 15.56
CA ARG A 105 -2.00 27.62 14.51
C ARG A 105 -0.92 28.65 14.85
N ALA A 106 -1.30 29.80 15.40
CA ALA A 106 -0.37 30.82 15.86
C ALA A 106 0.63 30.27 16.89
N ARG A 107 0.11 29.55 17.89
CA ARG A 107 0.92 28.87 18.91
C ARG A 107 1.84 27.82 18.30
N ALA A 108 1.35 27.02 17.35
CA ALA A 108 2.16 26.03 16.65
C ALA A 108 3.32 26.65 15.85
N LEU A 109 3.17 27.91 15.39
CA LEU A 109 4.20 28.67 14.69
C LEU A 109 5.11 29.49 15.62
N GLY A 110 4.89 29.44 16.95
CA GLY A 110 5.69 30.19 17.93
C GLY A 110 5.49 31.71 17.86
N ILE A 111 4.35 32.18 17.36
CA ILE A 111 4.03 33.59 17.20
C ILE A 111 3.26 34.06 18.45
N ASP A 112 3.92 34.86 19.31
CA ASP A 112 3.33 35.45 20.53
C ASP A 112 2.39 36.63 20.24
N ALA A 113 2.46 37.21 19.04
CA ALA A 113 1.48 38.18 18.60
C ALA A 113 0.20 37.41 18.32
N VAL A 114 -0.88 37.72 19.05
CA VAL A 114 -2.25 37.33 18.69
C VAL A 114 -2.38 37.68 17.21
N PRO A 115 -2.33 36.70 16.28
CA PRO A 115 -2.74 37.03 14.94
C PRO A 115 -4.22 37.41 15.12
N TRP A 116 -4.81 38.18 14.23
CA TRP A 116 -6.22 38.56 14.40
C TRP A 116 -6.48 39.57 15.52
N THR A 117 -5.81 40.73 15.52
CA THR A 117 -6.24 41.93 16.30
C THR A 117 -7.69 42.41 15.98
N TRP A 118 -8.42 41.69 15.11
CA TRP A 118 -9.72 42.05 14.53
C TRP A 118 -10.82 41.02 14.81
N ILE A 119 -10.50 39.76 15.14
CA ILE A 119 -11.53 38.77 15.55
C ILE A 119 -11.62 38.79 17.07
N ARG A 120 -12.78 39.20 17.59
CA ARG A 120 -12.99 39.30 19.04
C ARG A 120 -13.40 37.94 19.60
N GLY A 121 -12.46 37.27 20.24
CA GLY A 121 -12.79 36.20 21.18
C GLY A 121 -13.68 36.71 22.32
N GLY A 122 -14.43 35.80 22.94
CA GLY A 122 -15.35 36.13 24.05
C GLY A 122 -16.83 36.24 23.64
N THR A 123 -17.19 35.68 22.48
CA THR A 123 -18.57 35.64 21.95
C THR A 123 -19.11 34.22 21.76
N ALA A 124 -18.26 33.18 21.77
CA ALA A 124 -18.63 31.78 21.58
C ALA A 124 -19.56 31.27 22.68
N GLY A 125 -19.28 31.67 23.92
CA GLY A 125 -20.03 31.20 25.08
C GLY A 125 -21.52 31.51 24.99
N THR A 126 -21.89 32.70 24.49
CA THR A 126 -23.29 33.10 24.30
C THR A 126 -23.85 32.49 23.01
N PHE A 127 -23.10 32.56 21.92
CA PHE A 127 -23.51 32.09 20.59
C PHE A 127 -23.81 30.58 20.52
N LEU A 128 -22.95 29.74 21.12
CA LEU A 128 -23.09 28.28 21.08
C LEU A 128 -24.15 27.76 22.07
N ARG A 129 -24.56 28.58 23.05
CA ARG A 129 -25.71 28.29 23.91
C ARG A 129 -27.05 28.59 23.24
N GLU A 130 -27.10 29.58 22.36
CA GLU A 130 -28.33 30.03 21.70
C GLU A 130 -28.69 29.21 20.45
N THR A 131 -27.72 28.55 19.81
CA THR A 131 -27.91 27.91 18.49
C THR A 131 -28.27 26.41 18.50
N GLY A 132 -28.26 25.73 19.66
CA GLY A 132 -28.92 24.41 19.83
C GLY A 132 -28.03 23.16 19.95
N PRO A 133 -27.05 22.86 19.06
CA PRO A 133 -26.25 21.63 19.16
C PRO A 133 -25.02 21.74 20.08
N GLY A 134 -25.01 22.70 21.02
CA GLY A 134 -23.76 23.30 21.48
C GLY A 134 -22.93 22.53 22.49
N LEU A 135 -23.49 21.87 23.51
CA LEU A 135 -22.73 21.57 24.74
C LEU A 135 -21.67 20.45 24.60
N SER A 136 -21.99 19.33 23.95
CA SER A 136 -21.02 18.24 23.74
C SER A 136 -19.97 18.62 22.69
N GLU A 137 -20.36 19.34 21.65
CA GLU A 137 -19.43 19.84 20.63
C GLU A 137 -18.52 20.94 21.20
N LEU A 138 -19.06 21.84 22.04
CA LEU A 138 -18.30 22.81 22.81
C LEU A 138 -17.28 22.12 23.72
N ALA A 139 -17.72 21.10 24.47
CA ALA A 139 -16.84 20.34 25.33
C ALA A 139 -15.71 19.68 24.53
N ARG A 140 -16.03 19.08 23.38
CA ARG A 140 -15.06 18.43 22.48
C ARG A 140 -14.06 19.42 21.90
N LEU A 141 -14.54 20.50 21.29
CA LEU A 141 -13.69 21.57 20.76
C LEU A 141 -12.82 22.19 21.85
N TRP A 142 -13.32 22.27 23.08
CA TRP A 142 -12.49 22.67 24.21
C TRP A 142 -11.39 21.67 24.51
N THR A 143 -11.73 20.40 24.74
CA THR A 143 -10.76 19.36 25.13
C THR A 143 -9.66 19.18 24.08
N GLU A 144 -9.98 19.44 22.80
CA GLU A 144 -9.06 19.45 21.66
C GLU A 144 -8.22 20.75 21.53
N SER A 145 -8.35 21.69 22.49
CA SER A 145 -7.72 23.03 22.48
C SER A 145 -8.10 23.91 21.29
N ARG A 146 -9.26 23.70 20.68
CA ARG A 146 -9.72 24.41 19.48
C ARG A 146 -10.61 25.62 19.75
N LEU A 147 -10.83 25.95 21.03
CA LEU A 147 -11.51 27.19 21.43
C LEU A 147 -10.52 28.32 21.65
N HIS A 148 -10.92 29.53 21.28
CA HIS A 148 -10.15 30.74 21.58
C HIS A 148 -10.05 30.95 23.10
N SER A 149 -8.93 31.47 23.58
CA SER A 149 -8.60 31.65 25.00
C SER A 149 -9.64 32.48 25.76
N ALA A 150 -10.14 33.57 25.18
CA ALA A 150 -11.21 34.37 25.76
C ALA A 150 -12.55 33.59 25.90
N ASP A 151 -12.85 32.69 24.96
CA ASP A 151 -14.06 31.88 24.99
C ASP A 151 -13.93 30.71 25.97
N ALA A 152 -12.74 30.12 26.07
CA ALA A 152 -12.40 29.17 27.12
C ALA A 152 -12.55 29.81 28.52
N VAL A 153 -12.14 31.06 28.71
CA VAL A 153 -12.34 31.78 30.00
C VAL A 153 -13.83 31.96 30.32
N ILE A 154 -14.65 32.35 29.33
CA ILE A 154 -16.10 32.52 29.54
C ILE A 154 -16.76 31.19 29.87
N LEU A 155 -16.49 30.15 29.08
CA LEU A 155 -17.08 28.85 29.30
C LEU A 155 -16.59 28.21 30.61
N ALA A 156 -15.42 28.62 31.13
CA ALA A 156 -14.88 28.13 32.41
C ALA A 156 -15.67 28.70 33.59
N ALA A 157 -16.03 29.98 33.48
CA ALA A 157 -16.93 30.62 34.43
C ALA A 157 -18.33 30.00 34.43
N GLU A 158 -18.82 29.57 33.26
CA GLU A 158 -20.13 28.90 33.10
C GLU A 158 -20.12 27.44 33.58
N LEU A 159 -18.97 26.78 33.55
CA LEU A 159 -18.83 25.41 34.05
C LEU A 159 -19.16 25.30 35.54
N ALA A 160 -18.89 26.37 36.31
CA ALA A 160 -19.20 26.46 37.73
C ALA A 160 -20.72 26.54 38.00
N SER A 161 -21.51 27.04 37.06
CA SER A 161 -22.95 27.27 37.20
C SER A 161 -23.83 26.28 36.41
N SER A 162 -23.29 25.56 35.42
CA SER A 162 -24.03 24.65 34.55
C SER A 162 -23.74 23.16 34.83
N ASN A 163 -24.76 22.40 35.24
CA ASN A 163 -24.65 20.93 35.39
C ASN A 163 -24.58 20.21 34.03
N ASP A 164 -25.32 20.69 33.04
CA ASP A 164 -25.42 20.03 31.73
C ASP A 164 -24.09 20.14 30.95
N LEU A 165 -23.43 21.30 31.01
CA LEU A 165 -22.10 21.49 30.42
C LEU A 165 -21.06 20.61 31.12
N ARG A 166 -21.13 20.47 32.46
CA ARG A 166 -20.26 19.55 33.21
C ARG A 166 -20.49 18.09 32.83
N ALA A 167 -21.74 17.67 32.65
CA ALA A 167 -22.06 16.30 32.23
C ALA A 167 -21.57 16.01 30.81
N ALA A 168 -21.76 16.94 29.87
CA ALA A 168 -21.26 16.81 28.49
C ALA A 168 -19.73 16.72 28.45
N LEU A 169 -19.05 17.63 29.17
CA LEU A 169 -17.60 17.62 29.26
C LEU A 169 -17.04 16.36 29.91
N ARG A 170 -17.68 15.90 30.99
CA ARG A 170 -17.31 14.63 31.62
C ARG A 170 -17.42 13.48 30.63
N SER A 171 -18.53 13.38 29.88
CA SER A 171 -18.71 12.33 28.89
C SER A 171 -17.62 12.34 27.82
N THR A 172 -17.24 13.51 27.32
CA THR A 172 -16.19 13.65 26.31
C THR A 172 -14.82 13.28 26.85
N ILE A 173 -14.49 13.68 28.08
CA ILE A 173 -13.22 13.31 28.73
C ILE A 173 -13.19 11.81 29.03
N ASP A 174 -14.29 11.23 29.53
CA ASP A 174 -14.41 9.77 29.74
C ASP A 174 -14.17 9.03 28.42
N GLU A 175 -14.71 9.50 27.30
CA GLU A 175 -14.50 8.89 25.98
C GLU A 175 -13.04 8.95 25.51
N ILE A 176 -12.39 10.11 25.63
CA ILE A 176 -11.00 10.32 25.21
C ILE A 176 -10.02 9.57 26.12
N THR A 177 -10.33 9.46 27.41
CA THR A 177 -9.41 8.91 28.43
C THR A 177 -9.74 7.49 28.87
N ARG A 178 -10.74 6.83 28.26
CA ARG A 178 -11.19 5.49 28.66
C ARG A 178 -10.09 4.44 28.61
N GLU A 179 -9.31 4.44 27.53
CA GLU A 179 -8.29 3.43 27.23
C GLU A 179 -7.01 4.12 26.76
N LEU A 180 -5.91 3.85 27.44
CA LEU A 180 -4.58 4.32 27.11
C LEU A 180 -3.70 3.12 26.73
N PHE A 181 -3.26 3.09 25.48
CA PHE A 181 -2.33 2.07 24.98
C PHE A 181 -0.90 2.54 25.19
N VAL A 182 -0.06 1.67 25.77
CA VAL A 182 1.34 1.98 26.07
C VAL A 182 2.21 0.81 25.65
N THR A 183 3.24 1.07 24.86
CA THR A 183 4.14 0.02 24.36
C THR A 183 5.48 0.09 25.06
N ARG A 184 6.00 -1.00 25.64
CA ARG A 184 7.29 -1.02 26.34
C ARG A 184 8.50 -1.02 25.39
N TRP A 185 8.74 0.10 24.72
CA TRP A 185 9.94 0.30 23.91
C TRP A 185 11.21 0.32 24.74
N THR A 186 12.31 -0.13 24.14
CA THR A 186 13.65 0.01 24.74
C THR A 186 14.00 1.49 24.87
N PRO A 187 14.18 2.01 26.10
CA PRO A 187 14.38 3.44 26.31
C PRO A 187 15.69 3.97 25.74
N ALA A 188 16.68 3.10 25.55
CA ALA A 188 18.03 3.48 25.10
C ALA A 188 18.02 4.10 23.69
N TRP A 189 17.18 3.58 22.78
CA TRP A 189 17.08 4.06 21.40
C TRP A 189 15.72 4.68 21.04
N SER A 190 14.81 4.82 22.01
CA SER A 190 13.50 5.43 21.79
C SER A 190 13.50 6.90 22.21
N LEU A 191 13.14 7.79 21.27
CA LEU A 191 12.84 9.19 21.57
C LEU A 191 11.45 9.38 22.20
N ASP A 192 10.63 8.33 22.19
CA ASP A 192 9.26 8.35 22.68
C ASP A 192 9.13 7.90 24.13
N VAL A 193 10.25 7.56 24.79
CA VAL A 193 10.27 7.10 26.19
C VAL A 193 11.20 7.95 27.01
N ALA A 194 10.67 8.61 28.05
CA ALA A 194 11.48 9.34 29.01
C ALA A 194 12.20 8.35 29.95
N ARG A 195 13.51 8.55 30.16
CA ARG A 195 14.27 7.77 31.15
C ARG A 195 14.37 8.48 32.50
N SER A 196 14.13 9.78 32.48
CA SER A 196 14.20 10.67 33.62
C SER A 196 13.15 11.77 33.51
N GLU A 197 12.90 12.48 34.60
CA GLU A 197 11.97 13.62 34.60
C GLU A 197 12.43 14.76 33.68
N SER A 198 13.74 14.97 33.51
CA SER A 198 14.26 15.99 32.60
C SER A 198 13.99 15.67 31.13
N ASP A 199 13.83 14.38 30.78
CA ASP A 199 13.56 13.94 29.40
C ASP A 199 12.11 14.20 29.00
N LEU A 200 11.20 14.35 29.98
CA LEU A 200 9.76 14.53 29.71
C LEU A 200 9.48 15.76 28.86
N GLY A 201 10.34 16.79 28.88
CA GLY A 201 10.17 17.95 27.99
C GLY A 201 10.31 17.64 26.50
N GLU A 202 10.97 16.53 26.14
CA GLU A 202 11.33 16.18 24.76
C GLU A 202 10.51 15.01 24.19
N VAL A 203 9.80 14.28 25.06
CA VAL A 203 9.02 13.09 24.68
C VAL A 203 7.60 13.49 24.27
N PRO A 204 7.03 12.92 23.19
CA PRO A 204 5.65 13.18 22.79
C PRO A 204 4.64 12.83 23.89
N ASP A 205 3.51 13.54 23.89
CA ASP A 205 2.37 13.22 24.75
C ASP A 205 1.62 12.01 24.16
N LEU A 206 1.50 10.92 24.95
CA LEU A 206 0.60 9.80 24.64
C LEU A 206 -0.87 10.22 24.72
N LEU A 207 -1.16 11.14 25.64
CA LEU A 207 -2.49 11.70 25.86
C LEU A 207 -2.34 13.15 26.28
N ARG A 208 -3.12 14.04 25.66
CA ARG A 208 -3.17 15.46 26.01
C ARG A 208 -4.61 15.94 26.06
N VAL A 209 -5.08 16.32 27.24
CA VAL A 209 -6.47 16.78 27.45
C VAL A 209 -6.48 18.14 28.14
N LEU A 210 -7.06 19.15 27.50
CA LEU A 210 -7.23 20.47 28.11
C LEU A 210 -8.38 20.43 29.12
N LEU A 211 -8.11 20.78 30.38
CA LEU A 211 -9.11 20.74 31.45
C LEU A 211 -9.69 22.16 31.71
N PRO A 212 -10.98 22.41 31.44
CA PRO A 212 -11.57 23.75 31.42
C PRO A 212 -11.52 24.58 32.70
N HIS A 213 -11.60 23.93 33.86
CA HIS A 213 -11.83 24.58 35.15
C HIS A 213 -10.54 24.71 35.98
N VAL A 214 -9.43 24.16 35.50
CA VAL A 214 -8.10 24.39 36.07
C VAL A 214 -7.21 24.90 34.94
N PRO A 215 -6.55 26.07 35.07
CA PRO A 215 -5.61 26.51 34.04
C PRO A 215 -4.50 25.47 33.88
N GLY A 216 -4.50 24.75 32.75
CA GLY A 216 -3.49 23.76 32.40
C GLY A 216 -4.04 22.57 31.61
N THR A 217 -3.17 21.61 31.32
CA THR A 217 -3.46 20.45 30.47
C THR A 217 -3.06 19.18 31.22
N LEU A 218 -3.93 18.17 31.22
CA LEU A 218 -3.52 16.81 31.57
C LEU A 218 -2.63 16.29 30.44
N ARG A 219 -1.38 15.99 30.74
CA ARG A 219 -0.43 15.38 29.81
C ARG A 219 -0.02 14.03 30.35
N VAL A 220 -0.11 13.00 29.52
CA VAL A 220 0.44 11.68 29.82
C VAL A 220 1.56 11.41 28.83
N GLN A 221 2.73 11.12 29.35
CA GLN A 221 3.93 10.85 28.57
C GLN A 221 4.48 9.50 28.96
N GLN A 222 5.17 8.83 28.05
CA GLN A 222 5.74 7.54 28.38
C GLN A 222 7.03 7.70 29.17
N HIS A 223 7.19 6.89 30.21
CA HIS A 223 8.39 6.81 31.03
C HIS A 223 8.86 5.35 31.11
N VAL A 224 10.17 5.11 31.27
CA VAL A 224 10.74 3.75 31.38
C VAL A 224 10.10 2.92 32.49
N ALA A 225 9.60 3.58 33.53
CA ALA A 225 8.95 2.93 34.68
C ALA A 225 7.41 2.92 34.61
N GLY A 226 6.79 3.45 33.55
CA GLY A 226 5.33 3.53 33.46
C GLY A 226 4.82 4.67 32.57
N THR A 227 3.76 5.32 33.01
CA THR A 227 3.25 6.55 32.38
C THR A 227 3.39 7.71 33.34
N TRP A 228 3.87 8.84 32.84
CA TRP A 228 4.05 10.06 33.62
C TRP A 228 2.87 11.00 33.38
N TRP A 229 2.06 11.22 34.40
CA TRP A 229 0.86 12.04 34.37
C TRP A 229 1.19 13.40 34.95
N THR A 230 1.08 14.44 34.14
CA THR A 230 1.22 15.83 34.56
C THR A 230 -0.16 16.46 34.56
N TYR A 231 -0.66 16.80 35.74
CA TYR A 231 -1.95 17.43 35.94
C TYR A 231 -1.85 18.96 35.77
N PRO A 232 -2.95 19.65 35.42
CA PRO A 232 -2.97 21.10 35.16
C PRO A 232 -2.34 22.00 36.25
N ARG A 233 -2.37 21.62 37.53
CA ARG A 233 -1.73 22.39 38.63
C ARG A 233 -0.24 22.09 38.83
N GLY A 234 0.39 21.39 37.89
CA GLY A 234 1.79 20.97 37.96
C GLY A 234 2.05 19.80 38.92
N ALA A 235 1.00 19.21 39.51
CA ALA A 235 1.15 17.93 40.19
C ALA A 235 1.53 16.87 39.15
N THR A 236 2.52 16.05 39.47
CA THR A 236 2.97 14.96 38.63
C THR A 236 2.85 13.64 39.36
N GLU A 237 2.56 12.58 38.61
CA GLU A 237 2.42 11.23 39.13
C GLU A 237 2.99 10.23 38.13
N LEU A 238 3.87 9.36 38.59
CA LEU A 238 4.29 8.19 37.83
C LEU A 238 3.33 7.04 38.15
N VAL A 239 2.62 6.57 37.12
CA VAL A 239 1.73 5.41 37.20
C VAL A 239 2.48 4.19 36.63
N PRO A 240 2.86 3.21 37.47
CA PRO A 240 3.62 2.04 37.04
C PRO A 240 2.83 1.16 36.06
N PHE A 241 3.55 0.41 35.19
CA PHE A 241 2.91 -0.46 34.20
C PHE A 241 2.07 -1.60 34.79
N GLU A 242 2.27 -1.94 36.06
CA GLU A 242 1.48 -2.93 36.79
C GLU A 242 0.05 -2.45 37.05
N VAL A 243 -0.18 -1.14 37.00
CA VAL A 243 -1.50 -0.53 37.17
C VAL A 243 -2.28 -0.66 35.86
N ARG A 244 -3.30 -1.52 35.86
CA ARG A 244 -4.19 -1.75 34.71
C ARG A 244 -5.32 -0.73 34.61
N GLU A 245 -5.64 -0.06 35.70
CA GLU A 245 -6.68 0.97 35.75
C GLU A 245 -6.17 2.10 36.64
N HIS A 246 -6.04 3.30 36.08
CA HIS A 246 -5.65 4.49 36.82
C HIS A 246 -6.87 5.36 37.09
N VAL A 247 -7.05 5.73 38.35
CA VAL A 247 -8.11 6.64 38.77
C VAL A 247 -7.49 7.99 39.06
N TRP A 248 -7.78 8.97 38.21
CA TRP A 248 -7.34 10.33 38.43
C TRP A 248 -8.52 11.22 38.81
N ARG A 249 -8.23 12.22 39.64
CA ARG A 249 -9.25 13.05 40.26
C ARG A 249 -9.27 14.44 39.66
N ASP A 250 -10.48 14.90 39.44
CA ASP A 250 -10.76 16.25 39.01
C ASP A 250 -11.71 16.92 40.01
N ASP A 251 -11.32 18.10 40.51
CA ASP A 251 -12.05 18.79 41.59
C ASP A 251 -13.49 19.19 41.17
N VAL A 252 -13.79 19.23 39.86
CA VAL A 252 -15.05 19.75 39.33
C VAL A 252 -15.87 18.68 38.60
N LEU A 253 -15.20 17.80 37.86
CA LEU A 253 -15.82 16.74 37.07
C LEU A 253 -15.86 15.40 37.81
N GLY A 254 -15.09 15.26 38.89
CA GLY A 254 -15.01 14.07 39.72
C GLY A 254 -13.97 13.07 39.22
N ASP A 255 -14.06 11.84 39.73
CA ASP A 255 -13.08 10.79 39.42
C ASP A 255 -13.31 10.23 37.99
N PHE A 256 -12.21 10.10 37.25
CA PHE A 256 -12.12 9.47 35.93
C PHE A 256 -11.31 8.18 36.03
N ARG A 257 -11.66 7.19 35.21
CA ARG A 257 -10.95 5.91 35.16
C ARG A 257 -10.40 5.66 33.76
N THR A 258 -9.10 5.42 33.70
CA THR A 258 -8.39 5.11 32.48
C THR A 258 -7.84 3.70 32.55
N SER A 259 -8.29 2.82 31.67
CA SER A 259 -7.70 1.49 31.48
C SER A 259 -6.35 1.63 30.77
N ILE A 260 -5.29 1.07 31.35
CA ILE A 260 -3.93 1.11 30.78
C ILE A 260 -3.62 -0.27 30.18
N VAL A 261 -3.55 -0.30 28.85
CA VAL A 261 -3.23 -1.50 28.07
C VAL A 261 -1.75 -1.45 27.70
N VAL A 262 -0.95 -2.28 28.38
CA VAL A 262 0.49 -2.36 28.16
C VAL A 262 0.80 -3.46 27.14
N TYR A 263 1.49 -3.09 26.05
CA TYR A 263 1.99 -3.99 25.02
C TYR A 263 3.50 -4.18 25.16
N ASP A 264 3.96 -5.43 25.11
CA ASP A 264 5.38 -5.77 25.10
C ASP A 264 5.76 -6.11 23.64
N PRO A 265 6.57 -5.26 22.96
CA PRO A 265 6.90 -5.47 21.56
C PRO A 265 7.84 -6.67 21.41
N ASP A 266 7.76 -7.34 20.25
CA ASP A 266 8.82 -8.28 19.86
C ASP A 266 10.10 -7.55 19.45
N VAL A 267 11.16 -8.32 19.20
CA VAL A 267 12.48 -7.77 18.84
C VAL A 267 12.43 -6.99 17.53
N ALA A 268 11.66 -7.44 16.53
CA ALA A 268 11.58 -6.76 15.24
C ALA A 268 10.86 -5.41 15.37
N GLN A 269 9.79 -5.35 16.14
CA GLN A 269 9.03 -4.14 16.43
C GLN A 269 9.85 -3.12 17.23
N ASP A 270 10.58 -3.56 18.25
CA ASP A 270 11.41 -2.67 19.06
C ASP A 270 12.60 -2.09 18.28
N VAL A 271 13.22 -2.90 17.41
CA VAL A 271 14.26 -2.45 16.48
C VAL A 271 13.70 -1.46 15.45
N TRP A 272 12.52 -1.73 14.89
CA TRP A 272 11.85 -0.80 13.97
C TRP A 272 11.58 0.56 14.62
N HIS A 273 11.20 0.55 15.90
CA HIS A 273 10.97 1.78 16.67
C HIS A 273 12.26 2.58 16.88
N GLY A 274 13.35 1.89 17.21
CA GLY A 274 14.69 2.49 17.27
C GLY A 274 15.11 3.11 15.94
N LEU A 275 14.87 2.42 14.82
CA LEU A 275 15.10 2.94 13.47
C LEU A 275 14.25 4.18 13.17
N SER A 276 12.99 4.20 13.59
CA SER A 276 12.11 5.38 13.43
C SER A 276 12.62 6.58 14.21
N SER A 277 13.12 6.36 15.44
CA SER A 277 13.79 7.37 16.25
C SER A 277 15.06 7.90 15.55
N LEU A 278 15.87 7.01 14.96
CA LEU A 278 17.05 7.38 14.17
C LEU A 278 16.71 8.24 12.96
N ARG A 279 15.65 7.90 12.21
CA ARG A 279 15.18 8.70 11.06
C ARG A 279 14.78 10.11 11.49
N LEU A 280 14.17 10.29 12.67
CA LEU A 280 13.87 11.62 13.21
C LEU A 280 15.15 12.42 13.50
N VAL A 281 16.19 11.78 14.06
CA VAL A 281 17.50 12.40 14.26
C VAL A 281 18.12 12.82 12.91
N ALA A 282 18.11 11.93 11.92
CA ALA A 282 18.62 12.20 10.56
C ALA A 282 17.86 13.33 9.84
N ARG A 283 16.58 13.56 10.16
CA ARG A 283 15.81 14.70 9.63
C ARG A 283 16.03 16.01 10.38
N GLY A 284 16.90 16.01 11.39
CA GLY A 284 17.17 17.18 12.19
C GLY A 284 16.12 17.46 13.26
N ASN A 285 15.50 16.43 13.86
CA ASN A 285 14.76 16.63 15.11
C ASN A 285 15.73 17.12 16.21
N ARG A 286 15.33 18.12 17.00
CA ARG A 286 16.20 18.88 17.94
C ARG A 286 16.34 18.23 19.32
N THR A 287 16.14 16.93 19.43
CA THR A 287 16.22 16.22 20.72
C THR A 287 17.66 16.19 21.24
N SER A 288 17.89 16.44 22.52
CA SER A 288 19.21 16.33 23.13
C SER A 288 19.72 14.88 23.17
N ARG A 289 18.78 13.92 23.08
CA ARG A 289 19.03 12.48 23.14
C ARG A 289 19.44 11.82 21.82
N GLY A 290 19.57 12.58 20.73
CA GLY A 290 19.90 12.03 19.42
C GLY A 290 21.24 11.26 19.39
N ALA A 291 22.25 11.75 20.10
CA ALA A 291 23.55 11.06 20.22
C ALA A 291 23.44 9.71 20.95
N GLU A 292 22.59 9.63 21.96
CA GLU A 292 22.39 8.40 22.74
C GLU A 292 21.66 7.33 21.93
N VAL A 293 20.65 7.74 21.15
CA VAL A 293 19.92 6.84 20.24
C VAL A 293 20.90 6.21 19.25
N ILE A 294 21.77 7.04 18.66
CA ILE A 294 22.86 6.57 17.79
C ILE A 294 23.77 5.60 18.54
N ASP A 295 24.24 5.95 19.73
CA ASP A 295 25.14 5.10 20.51
C ASP A 295 24.54 3.74 20.87
N ALA A 296 23.24 3.70 21.17
CA ALA A 296 22.48 2.49 21.48
C ALA A 296 22.34 1.59 20.23
N LEU A 297 21.94 2.17 19.09
CA LEU A 297 21.80 1.44 17.83
C LEU A 297 23.16 0.93 17.31
N VAL A 298 24.21 1.74 17.42
CA VAL A 298 25.58 1.31 17.11
C VAL A 298 26.01 0.19 18.06
N SER A 299 25.63 0.23 19.34
CA SER A 299 25.93 -0.86 20.28
C SER A 299 25.24 -2.16 19.90
N ASP A 300 23.99 -2.09 19.45
CA ASP A 300 23.20 -3.25 19.08
C ASP A 300 23.65 -3.85 17.74
N LEU A 301 24.04 -3.01 16.80
CA LEU A 301 24.77 -3.43 15.60
C LEU A 301 26.16 -3.97 15.91
N THR A 302 26.79 -3.57 17.02
CA THR A 302 28.08 -4.11 17.42
C THR A 302 27.92 -5.49 18.02
N ASP A 303 27.11 -5.67 19.07
CA ASP A 303 27.05 -6.93 19.85
C ASP A 303 25.63 -7.32 20.32
N GLY A 304 24.59 -6.66 19.83
CA GLY A 304 23.20 -6.87 20.25
C GLY A 304 22.35 -7.69 19.27
N GLY A 305 21.04 -7.44 19.29
CA GLY A 305 20.04 -8.19 18.53
C GLY A 305 20.24 -8.08 17.03
N MET A 306 20.50 -6.88 16.51
CA MET A 306 20.83 -6.65 15.11
C MET A 306 22.14 -7.32 14.70
N SER A 307 23.18 -7.27 15.54
CA SER A 307 24.44 -7.98 15.28
C SER A 307 24.25 -9.50 15.18
N ALA A 308 23.49 -10.07 16.13
CA ALA A 308 23.17 -11.48 16.14
C ALA A 308 22.32 -11.89 14.93
N ALA A 309 21.35 -11.07 14.52
CA ALA A 309 20.54 -11.31 13.33
C ALA A 309 21.39 -11.26 12.05
N LEU A 310 22.33 -10.33 11.93
CA LEU A 310 23.28 -10.30 10.80
C LEU A 310 24.19 -11.54 10.78
N ALA A 311 24.67 -12.00 11.94
CA ALA A 311 25.46 -13.23 12.01
C ALA A 311 24.64 -14.47 11.64
N GLN A 312 23.38 -14.55 12.12
CA GLN A 312 22.46 -15.62 11.78
C GLN A 312 22.06 -15.58 10.30
N GLY A 313 21.83 -14.39 9.73
CA GLY A 313 21.56 -14.23 8.31
C GLY A 313 22.75 -14.62 7.44
N HIS A 314 23.96 -14.32 7.90
CA HIS A 314 25.18 -14.80 7.25
C HIS A 314 25.27 -16.32 7.32
N GLU A 315 25.07 -16.94 8.48
CA GLU A 315 25.09 -18.41 8.62
C GLU A 315 24.00 -19.08 7.79
N ALA A 316 22.77 -18.55 7.84
CA ALA A 316 21.63 -19.00 7.05
C ALA A 316 21.94 -18.94 5.55
N PHE A 317 22.54 -17.84 5.09
CA PHE A 317 23.10 -17.74 3.76
C PHE A 317 24.15 -18.84 3.53
N GLU A 318 25.26 -18.89 4.26
CA GLU A 318 26.35 -19.84 3.99
C GLU A 318 25.92 -21.32 4.03
N THR A 319 24.89 -21.65 4.80
CA THR A 319 24.39 -23.02 4.99
C THR A 319 23.14 -23.36 4.17
N GLY A 320 22.52 -22.39 3.51
CA GLY A 320 21.26 -22.56 2.78
C GLY A 320 20.07 -22.89 3.69
N LEU A 321 20.07 -22.40 4.94
CA LEU A 321 18.97 -22.57 5.89
C LEU A 321 18.05 -21.36 5.86
N ASP A 322 16.75 -21.57 6.01
CA ASP A 322 15.78 -20.47 6.10
C ASP A 322 15.89 -19.72 7.43
N LEU A 323 15.78 -18.39 7.37
CA LEU A 323 15.63 -17.56 8.55
C LEU A 323 14.20 -17.60 9.08
N SER A 324 14.04 -17.35 10.38
CA SER A 324 12.71 -17.02 10.90
C SER A 324 12.26 -15.65 10.36
N PRO A 325 10.96 -15.43 10.11
CA PRO A 325 10.46 -14.14 9.61
C PRO A 325 10.85 -12.94 10.49
N ILE A 326 10.94 -13.15 11.81
CA ILE A 326 11.39 -12.13 12.77
C ILE A 326 12.87 -11.80 12.53
N THR A 327 13.73 -12.81 12.35
CA THR A 327 15.17 -12.60 12.11
C THR A 327 15.41 -11.90 10.78
N GLU A 328 14.72 -12.30 9.72
CA GLU A 328 14.80 -11.67 8.40
C GLU A 328 14.40 -10.18 8.44
N THR A 329 13.31 -9.88 9.16
CA THR A 329 12.88 -8.49 9.41
C THR A 329 13.95 -7.70 10.18
N VAL A 330 14.58 -8.29 11.19
CA VAL A 330 15.66 -7.65 11.95
C VAL A 330 16.92 -7.44 11.09
N VAL A 331 17.26 -8.36 10.18
CA VAL A 331 18.35 -8.19 9.21
C VAL A 331 18.08 -6.99 8.30
N SER A 332 16.84 -6.86 7.80
CA SER A 332 16.40 -5.72 6.99
C SER A 332 16.49 -4.40 7.75
N HIS A 333 16.03 -4.37 9.01
CA HIS A 333 16.16 -3.18 9.85
C HIS A 333 17.61 -2.85 10.21
N ALA A 334 18.47 -3.85 10.41
CA ALA A 334 19.90 -3.64 10.68
C ALA A 334 20.59 -2.98 9.48
N PHE A 335 20.28 -3.43 8.26
CA PHE A 335 20.75 -2.82 7.02
C PHE A 335 20.30 -1.35 6.91
N GLU A 336 18.99 -1.10 7.08
CA GLU A 336 18.47 0.26 6.99
C GLU A 336 19.03 1.18 8.09
N CYS A 337 19.13 0.67 9.32
CA CYS A 337 19.72 1.38 10.44
C CYS A 337 21.16 1.79 10.14
N ARG A 338 21.96 0.91 9.55
CA ARG A 338 23.33 1.22 9.16
C ARG A 338 23.39 2.38 8.16
N LEU A 339 22.53 2.40 7.15
CA LEU A 339 22.50 3.49 6.17
C LEU A 339 22.10 4.82 6.82
N ALA A 340 21.00 4.83 7.57
CA ALA A 340 20.47 6.02 8.24
C ALA A 340 21.41 6.62 9.31
N LEU A 341 22.29 5.80 9.91
CA LEU A 341 23.28 6.26 10.90
C LEU A 341 24.25 7.28 10.30
N THR A 342 24.57 7.19 9.01
CA THR A 342 25.48 8.13 8.33
C THR A 342 24.90 9.55 8.33
N ASP A 343 23.65 9.68 7.92
CA ASP A 343 22.95 10.97 7.86
C ASP A 343 22.72 11.54 9.27
N ALA A 344 22.34 10.69 10.22
CA ALA A 344 22.15 11.10 11.61
C ALA A 344 23.46 11.65 12.22
N LEU A 345 24.60 10.98 11.99
CA LEU A 345 25.92 11.44 12.45
C LEU A 345 26.31 12.78 11.80
N MET A 346 26.03 12.97 10.50
CA MET A 346 26.25 14.25 9.82
C MET A 346 25.43 15.37 10.47
N VAL A 347 24.14 15.14 10.71
CA VAL A 347 23.26 16.13 11.33
C VAL A 347 23.68 16.50 12.75
N LEU A 348 24.17 15.54 13.54
CA LEU A 348 24.71 15.83 14.87
C LEU A 348 26.03 16.60 14.79
N SER A 349 26.92 16.24 13.84
CA SER A 349 28.18 16.95 13.60
C SER A 349 27.92 18.42 13.20
N ASP A 350 26.97 18.67 12.30
CA ASP A 350 26.57 20.02 11.87
C ASP A 350 26.03 20.88 13.02
N ARG A 351 25.61 20.23 14.12
CA ARG A 351 25.15 20.88 15.36
C ARG A 351 26.25 21.07 16.39
N GLY A 352 27.48 20.71 16.06
CA GLY A 352 28.63 20.80 16.96
C GLY A 352 28.65 19.73 18.06
N ILE A 353 27.90 18.64 17.90
CA ILE A 353 27.99 17.47 18.79
C ILE A 353 29.18 16.63 18.31
N ASP A 354 30.07 16.26 19.22
CA ASP A 354 31.23 15.41 18.89
C ASP A 354 30.76 13.98 18.58
N VAL A 355 30.85 13.60 17.31
CA VAL A 355 30.48 12.27 16.82
C VAL A 355 31.70 11.36 16.58
N THR A 356 32.90 11.78 16.98
CA THR A 356 34.16 11.08 16.65
C THR A 356 34.16 9.63 17.13
N GLU A 357 33.76 9.38 18.38
CA GLU A 357 33.72 8.02 18.93
C GLU A 357 32.62 7.17 18.28
N ALA A 358 31.45 7.75 18.01
CA ALA A 358 30.35 7.04 17.34
C ALA A 358 30.74 6.64 15.91
N CYS A 359 31.42 7.52 15.15
CA CYS A 359 31.99 7.21 13.84
C CYS A 359 33.05 6.09 13.95
N ALA A 360 33.92 6.13 14.96
CA ALA A 360 34.94 5.10 15.17
C ALA A 360 34.32 3.75 15.54
N ARG A 361 33.21 3.73 16.31
CA ARG A 361 32.44 2.52 16.61
C ARG A 361 31.71 1.98 15.38
N LEU A 362 31.10 2.86 14.58
CA LEU A 362 30.44 2.46 13.33
C LEU A 362 31.43 1.84 12.35
N ALA A 363 32.66 2.34 12.25
CA ALA A 363 33.70 1.71 11.46
C ALA A 363 34.09 0.31 11.97
N ARG A 364 34.06 0.09 13.30
CA ARG A 364 34.26 -1.25 13.90
C ARG A 364 33.09 -2.19 13.63
N VAL A 365 31.86 -1.67 13.60
CA VAL A 365 30.67 -2.42 13.16
C VAL A 365 30.85 -2.87 11.71
N ASP A 366 31.27 -1.96 10.82
CA ASP A 366 31.53 -2.29 9.41
C ASP A 366 32.62 -3.34 9.26
N GLU A 367 33.70 -3.25 10.03
CA GLU A 367 34.78 -4.24 10.04
C GLU A 367 34.30 -5.60 10.56
N LYS A 368 33.54 -5.62 11.65
CA LYS A 368 32.98 -6.86 12.23
C LYS A 368 32.01 -7.54 11.28
N HIS A 369 31.09 -6.78 10.69
CA HIS A 369 30.05 -7.29 9.82
C HIS A 369 30.49 -7.40 8.35
N HIS A 370 31.74 -7.05 8.03
CA HIS A 370 32.35 -7.34 6.73
C HIS A 370 32.27 -8.85 6.42
N ASP A 371 32.59 -9.67 7.41
CA ASP A 371 32.53 -11.13 7.29
C ASP A 371 31.07 -11.64 7.27
N HIS A 372 30.10 -10.85 7.73
CA HIS A 372 28.66 -11.14 7.68
C HIS A 372 27.94 -10.50 6.48
N SER A 373 28.69 -9.98 5.50
CA SER A 373 28.13 -9.20 4.39
C SER A 373 27.11 -9.98 3.54
N SER A 374 27.18 -11.30 3.51
CA SER A 374 26.19 -12.12 2.81
C SER A 374 24.81 -12.13 3.47
N ALA A 375 24.66 -11.69 4.72
CA ALA A 375 23.34 -11.49 5.34
C ALA A 375 22.49 -10.43 4.61
N VAL A 376 23.14 -9.43 4.00
CA VAL A 376 22.46 -8.36 3.23
C VAL A 376 21.75 -8.93 2.00
N GLN A 377 22.14 -10.15 1.58
CA GLN A 377 21.52 -10.85 0.47
C GLN A 377 20.11 -11.36 0.75
N LEU A 378 19.74 -11.37 2.03
CA LEU A 378 18.42 -11.77 2.52
C LEU A 378 17.51 -10.56 2.75
N VAL A 379 17.95 -9.35 2.38
CA VAL A 379 17.11 -8.14 2.46
C VAL A 379 16.24 -8.07 1.20
N PRO A 380 14.91 -7.93 1.33
CA PRO A 380 14.03 -7.81 0.17
C PRO A 380 14.41 -6.64 -0.74
N ASP A 381 14.31 -6.85 -2.06
CA ASP A 381 14.67 -5.88 -3.10
C ASP A 381 14.00 -4.52 -2.86
N GLU A 382 12.72 -4.50 -2.47
CA GLU A 382 11.98 -3.27 -2.18
C GLU A 382 12.58 -2.45 -1.03
N VAL A 383 13.07 -3.13 0.02
CA VAL A 383 13.71 -2.48 1.17
C VAL A 383 15.05 -1.91 0.75
N TYR A 384 15.83 -2.68 -0.01
CA TYR A 384 17.12 -2.23 -0.54
C TYR A 384 16.98 -1.00 -1.45
N GLU A 385 16.08 -1.06 -2.44
CA GLU A 385 15.85 0.03 -3.40
C GLU A 385 15.40 1.30 -2.68
N ARG A 386 14.42 1.20 -1.76
CA ARG A 386 13.95 2.33 -0.95
C ARG A 386 15.08 2.96 -0.14
N CYS A 387 15.96 2.16 0.46
CA CYS A 387 17.01 2.64 1.34
C CYS A 387 18.24 3.18 0.60
N THR A 388 18.42 2.79 -0.67
CA THR A 388 19.59 3.19 -1.49
C THR A 388 19.25 4.23 -2.55
N GLU A 389 17.98 4.62 -2.69
CA GLU A 389 17.52 5.65 -3.62
C GLU A 389 18.34 6.95 -3.47
N GLY A 390 18.99 7.38 -4.56
CA GLY A 390 19.79 8.61 -4.59
C GLY A 390 21.22 8.49 -4.03
N LEU A 391 21.63 7.32 -3.52
CA LEU A 391 23.02 7.06 -3.14
C LEU A 391 23.83 6.56 -4.35
N PRO A 392 25.09 7.01 -4.54
CA PRO A 392 25.96 6.53 -5.61
C PRO A 392 26.54 5.15 -5.27
N LEU A 393 25.68 4.19 -4.92
CA LEU A 393 26.04 2.79 -4.72
C LEU A 393 25.96 2.09 -6.08
N PRO A 394 27.07 1.58 -6.63
CA PRO A 394 27.05 0.88 -7.90
C PRO A 394 26.10 -0.34 -7.82
N HIS A 395 25.22 -0.55 -8.79
CA HIS A 395 24.38 -1.76 -8.88
C HIS A 395 25.22 -3.05 -9.00
N ASP A 396 26.50 -2.94 -9.32
CA ASP A 396 27.52 -3.99 -9.34
C ASP A 396 28.24 -4.19 -7.98
N THR A 397 28.00 -3.31 -7.00
CA THR A 397 28.32 -3.55 -5.58
C THR A 397 27.15 -4.21 -4.85
N TRP A 398 26.20 -4.74 -5.60
CA TRP A 398 25.06 -5.50 -5.12
C TRP A 398 25.51 -6.90 -4.68
N TRP A 399 25.46 -7.09 -3.36
CA TRP A 399 25.49 -8.38 -2.69
C TRP A 399 24.04 -8.69 -2.29
N GLY A 400 23.10 -8.67 -3.24
CA GLY A 400 21.65 -8.86 -2.99
C GLY A 400 20.97 -9.74 -4.02
N SER A 401 21.63 -10.77 -4.49
CA SER A 401 21.10 -11.74 -5.43
C SER A 401 21.24 -13.16 -4.91
N ARG A 402 20.98 -13.49 -3.63
CA ARG A 402 20.86 -14.93 -3.30
C ARG A 402 19.61 -15.51 -3.93
N ASP A 403 18.45 -14.95 -3.67
CA ASP A 403 17.21 -15.49 -4.24
C ASP A 403 17.22 -15.42 -5.77
N ARG A 404 17.92 -14.43 -6.33
CA ARG A 404 18.14 -14.31 -7.78
C ARG A 404 19.31 -15.15 -8.32
N LEU A 405 20.35 -15.48 -7.55
CA LEU A 405 21.44 -16.38 -7.96
C LEU A 405 21.02 -17.82 -7.72
N ASP A 406 20.52 -18.19 -6.55
CA ASP A 406 20.00 -19.52 -6.22
C ASP A 406 18.81 -19.92 -7.11
N SER A 407 18.04 -18.94 -7.63
CA SER A 407 17.05 -19.21 -8.69
C SER A 407 17.64 -19.30 -10.10
N LEU A 408 18.88 -18.84 -10.32
CA LEU A 408 19.57 -18.83 -11.62
C LEU A 408 20.72 -19.85 -11.72
N VAL A 409 21.19 -20.44 -10.62
CA VAL A 409 22.22 -21.48 -10.56
C VAL A 409 21.79 -22.66 -9.67
N PRO A 410 22.07 -23.92 -10.04
CA PRO A 410 21.71 -25.09 -9.24
C PRO A 410 22.31 -25.08 -7.83
N ALA A 411 21.57 -25.61 -6.85
CA ALA A 411 22.05 -25.82 -5.48
C ALA A 411 23.40 -26.59 -5.45
N GLY A 412 24.37 -26.09 -4.68
CA GLY A 412 25.74 -26.64 -4.62
C GLY A 412 26.76 -25.93 -5.51
N VAL A 413 26.33 -25.17 -6.53
CA VAL A 413 27.26 -24.49 -7.47
C VAL A 413 27.83 -23.21 -6.85
N VAL A 414 27.01 -22.46 -6.13
CA VAL A 414 27.45 -21.29 -5.38
C VAL A 414 28.33 -21.72 -4.20
N GLU A 415 27.95 -22.77 -3.46
CA GLU A 415 28.80 -23.34 -2.41
C GLU A 415 30.12 -23.89 -2.97
N GLY A 416 30.11 -24.53 -4.15
CA GLY A 416 31.32 -25.02 -4.81
C GLY A 416 32.27 -23.90 -5.27
N ALA A 417 31.74 -22.84 -5.87
CA ALA A 417 32.52 -21.68 -6.29
C ALA A 417 33.06 -20.87 -5.10
N LEU A 418 32.28 -20.74 -4.02
CA LEU A 418 32.72 -20.12 -2.77
C LEU A 418 33.74 -20.99 -2.03
N HIS A 419 33.61 -22.32 -2.09
CA HIS A 419 34.60 -23.27 -1.56
C HIS A 419 35.92 -23.18 -2.34
N ASP A 420 35.88 -23.15 -3.67
CA ASP A 420 37.07 -23.00 -4.52
C ASP A 420 37.73 -21.62 -4.35
N LEU A 421 36.95 -20.54 -4.19
CA LEU A 421 37.45 -19.21 -3.82
C LEU A 421 38.03 -19.15 -2.41
N ALA A 422 37.46 -19.90 -1.46
CA ALA A 422 37.99 -20.01 -0.11
C ALA A 422 39.31 -20.81 -0.07
N VAL A 423 39.43 -21.84 -0.93
CA VAL A 423 40.67 -22.61 -1.17
C VAL A 423 41.72 -21.73 -1.86
N GLU A 424 41.37 -20.97 -2.90
CA GLU A 424 42.26 -19.99 -3.54
C GLU A 424 42.65 -18.83 -2.59
N ARG A 425 41.74 -18.34 -1.73
CA ARG A 425 42.06 -17.37 -0.67
C ARG A 425 42.98 -17.96 0.39
N ALA A 426 42.85 -19.24 0.71
CA ALA A 426 43.74 -19.94 1.63
C ALA A 426 45.15 -20.12 1.01
N GLU A 427 45.25 -20.35 -0.29
CA GLU A 427 46.51 -20.37 -1.04
C GLU A 427 47.12 -18.97 -1.25
N ALA A 428 46.30 -17.95 -1.50
CA ALA A 428 46.72 -16.55 -1.66
C ALA A 428 47.12 -15.88 -0.33
N ARG A 429 46.55 -16.32 0.81
CA ARG A 429 47.03 -15.96 2.16
C ARG A 429 48.46 -16.44 2.42
N GLY A 430 48.98 -17.39 1.63
CA GLY A 430 50.38 -17.79 1.64
C GLY A 430 51.36 -16.76 1.04
N LEU A 431 50.88 -15.72 0.35
CA LEU A 431 51.71 -14.82 -0.45
C LEU A 431 51.62 -13.32 -0.13
N LEU A 432 50.86 -12.89 0.89
CA LEU A 432 50.78 -11.47 1.26
C LEU A 432 51.19 -11.21 2.72
N THR A 433 52.42 -10.73 2.88
CA THR A 433 52.87 -9.94 4.04
C THR A 433 52.41 -8.47 3.91
N PRO A 434 52.42 -7.67 5.01
CA PRO A 434 51.40 -6.65 5.28
C PRO A 434 51.85 -5.22 4.95
N PHE A 435 51.20 -4.50 4.03
CA PHE A 435 51.23 -3.03 3.88
C PHE A 435 50.05 -2.63 2.96
N GLY A 436 49.21 -1.62 3.17
CA GLY A 436 49.07 -0.57 4.18
C GLY A 436 47.69 0.10 4.04
N LYS A 437 47.22 0.73 5.13
CA LYS A 437 45.91 1.37 5.31
C LYS A 437 45.66 2.56 4.35
N PRO A 438 44.40 2.84 3.97
CA PRO A 438 43.93 4.20 3.74
C PRO A 438 42.98 4.64 4.86
N THR A 439 43.44 5.59 5.68
CA THR A 439 42.62 6.35 6.62
C THR A 439 41.78 7.38 5.85
N TRP A 440 40.46 7.29 5.94
CA TRP A 440 39.56 8.39 5.56
C TRP A 440 39.66 9.48 6.64
N ASN A 441 40.09 10.68 6.24
CA ASN A 441 40.18 11.84 7.12
C ASN A 441 39.20 12.91 6.59
N LEU A 442 38.12 13.15 7.33
CA LEU A 442 36.98 14.01 6.98
C LEU A 442 37.27 15.52 7.01
N ALA A 443 38.53 15.94 7.14
CA ALA A 443 38.88 17.34 7.38
C ALA A 443 39.03 18.24 6.13
N ASN A 444 38.87 17.74 4.90
CA ASN A 444 39.07 18.55 3.69
C ASN A 444 37.91 18.41 2.69
N ALA A 445 36.80 19.08 2.98
CA ALA A 445 35.81 19.45 1.97
C ALA A 445 36.36 20.61 1.13
N GLY A 446 36.83 20.33 -0.09
CA GLY A 446 37.37 21.36 -0.98
C GLY A 446 37.69 20.84 -2.38
N THR A 447 36.67 20.88 -3.25
CA THR A 447 36.68 20.73 -4.71
C THR A 447 37.08 19.36 -5.33
N PRO A 448 36.27 18.82 -6.27
CA PRO A 448 36.54 17.57 -6.97
C PRO A 448 37.42 17.81 -8.20
N GLN A 449 38.68 17.40 -8.16
CA GLN A 449 39.49 17.15 -9.36
C GLN A 449 40.37 15.93 -9.13
N GLY A 450 40.12 14.87 -9.91
CA GLY A 450 41.01 13.71 -9.96
C GLY A 450 40.33 12.36 -9.73
N TRP A 451 39.18 12.12 -10.34
CA TRP A 451 38.76 10.75 -10.68
C TRP A 451 39.06 10.58 -12.18
N VAL A 452 39.98 9.69 -12.56
CA VAL A 452 39.72 8.36 -13.15
C VAL A 452 41.12 7.86 -13.64
N PRO A 453 41.47 6.56 -13.70
CA PRO A 453 41.02 5.43 -12.86
C PRO A 453 42.05 4.28 -12.70
N HIS A 454 41.59 3.22 -12.02
CA HIS A 454 41.92 1.79 -12.25
C HIS A 454 43.36 1.33 -12.13
N ASP A 455 43.61 0.53 -11.09
CA ASP A 455 44.48 -0.63 -11.20
C ASP A 455 43.98 -1.51 -12.38
N PRO A 456 44.72 -1.56 -13.51
CA PRO A 456 44.33 -2.34 -14.67
C PRO A 456 44.31 -3.83 -14.37
N HIS A 457 45.00 -4.30 -13.33
CA HIS A 457 45.01 -5.71 -12.95
C HIS A 457 43.77 -6.10 -12.16
N ARG A 458 43.22 -5.24 -11.29
CA ARG A 458 41.90 -5.48 -10.69
C ARG A 458 40.76 -5.31 -11.68
N ALA A 459 40.81 -4.31 -12.55
CA ALA A 459 39.82 -4.16 -13.61
C ALA A 459 39.95 -5.27 -14.67
N SER A 460 41.14 -5.83 -14.89
CA SER A 460 41.36 -6.98 -15.78
C SER A 460 41.04 -8.29 -15.08
N ALA A 461 41.24 -8.46 -13.78
CA ALA A 461 40.85 -9.67 -13.05
C ALA A 461 39.34 -9.69 -12.80
N LEU A 462 38.71 -8.54 -12.51
CA LEU A 462 37.26 -8.40 -12.46
C LEU A 462 36.67 -8.48 -13.86
N ARG A 463 37.28 -7.90 -14.91
CA ARG A 463 36.84 -8.17 -16.29
C ARG A 463 37.12 -9.60 -16.72
N GLU A 464 38.17 -10.26 -16.23
CA GLU A 464 38.44 -11.66 -16.54
C GLU A 464 37.50 -12.57 -15.75
N VAL A 465 37.10 -12.23 -14.53
CA VAL A 465 36.09 -12.93 -13.73
C VAL A 465 34.70 -12.63 -14.26
N THR A 466 34.38 -11.42 -14.69
CA THR A 466 33.11 -11.08 -15.36
C THR A 466 33.11 -11.58 -16.80
N ARG A 467 34.25 -11.73 -17.47
CA ARG A 467 34.37 -12.36 -18.80
C ARG A 467 34.45 -13.87 -18.70
N LEU A 468 34.97 -14.45 -17.63
CA LEU A 468 34.93 -15.89 -17.34
C LEU A 468 33.60 -16.26 -16.71
N ALA A 469 32.92 -15.37 -15.98
CA ALA A 469 31.54 -15.52 -15.53
C ALA A 469 30.57 -15.24 -16.67
N ALA A 470 30.78 -14.25 -17.54
CA ALA A 470 29.99 -14.06 -18.76
C ALA A 470 30.30 -15.13 -19.82
N ALA A 471 31.56 -15.57 -19.93
CA ALA A 471 31.93 -16.71 -20.76
C ALA A 471 31.54 -18.02 -20.11
N SER A 472 31.40 -18.17 -18.79
CA SER A 472 30.82 -19.35 -18.12
C SER A 472 29.29 -19.33 -18.22
N ILE A 473 28.66 -18.16 -18.14
CA ILE A 473 27.26 -17.92 -18.50
C ILE A 473 27.03 -18.22 -20.00
N GLN A 474 28.05 -18.07 -20.87
CA GLN A 474 27.98 -18.45 -22.29
C GLN A 474 28.56 -19.83 -22.64
N SER A 475 29.41 -20.45 -21.80
CA SER A 475 30.14 -21.70 -22.11
C SER A 475 29.94 -22.82 -21.10
N HIS A 476 29.37 -22.52 -19.94
CA HIS A 476 29.00 -23.47 -18.89
C HIS A 476 27.60 -23.13 -18.37
N ARG A 477 26.66 -23.02 -19.33
CA ARG A 477 25.41 -23.78 -19.20
C ARG A 477 25.78 -25.10 -18.54
N PRO A 478 25.14 -25.57 -17.46
CA PRO A 478 25.26 -26.97 -17.15
C PRO A 478 24.84 -27.67 -18.44
N GLU A 479 25.80 -28.32 -19.09
CA GLU A 479 25.51 -29.51 -19.86
C GLU A 479 25.01 -30.57 -18.85
N LEU A 480 23.79 -30.39 -18.33
CA LEU A 480 22.79 -31.26 -18.89
C LEU A 480 22.49 -30.58 -20.21
N PRO A 481 22.87 -31.21 -21.33
CA PRO A 481 22.89 -30.57 -22.66
C PRO A 481 21.63 -29.73 -22.72
N ALA A 482 21.70 -28.43 -23.11
CA ALA A 482 20.52 -27.60 -23.33
C ALA A 482 19.51 -28.52 -23.98
N THR A 483 18.60 -29.09 -23.17
CA THR A 483 17.94 -30.30 -23.63
C THR A 483 16.85 -29.60 -24.36
N PRO A 484 16.94 -29.50 -25.71
CA PRO A 484 15.95 -28.74 -26.44
C PRO A 484 14.63 -29.31 -25.93
N CYS A 485 13.75 -28.43 -25.39
CA CYS A 485 12.52 -28.76 -24.64
C CYS A 485 12.23 -30.25 -24.77
N ALA A 486 12.45 -31.12 -23.76
CA ALA A 486 12.78 -32.57 -23.89
C ALA A 486 12.08 -33.36 -25.04
N TRP A 487 10.89 -32.91 -25.43
CA TRP A 487 10.10 -33.14 -26.63
C TRP A 487 10.77 -32.93 -28.00
N LEU A 488 11.75 -32.04 -28.09
CA LEU A 488 12.54 -31.62 -29.26
C LEU A 488 13.79 -32.48 -29.43
N ALA A 489 14.20 -33.22 -28.39
CA ALA A 489 15.19 -34.28 -28.52
C ALA A 489 14.57 -35.51 -29.24
N PRO A 490 15.33 -36.27 -30.04
CA PRO A 490 14.83 -37.52 -30.61
C PRO A 490 14.44 -38.48 -29.50
N ALA A 491 13.13 -38.63 -29.27
CA ALA A 491 12.47 -39.55 -28.35
C ALA A 491 13.24 -39.82 -27.04
N PRO A 492 13.06 -38.98 -26.00
CA PRO A 492 13.48 -39.38 -24.67
C PRO A 492 12.89 -40.76 -24.33
N PRO A 493 13.67 -41.68 -23.73
CA PRO A 493 13.12 -42.93 -23.23
C PRO A 493 11.98 -42.60 -22.25
N ALA A 494 10.89 -43.37 -22.28
CA ALA A 494 9.68 -43.10 -21.48
C ALA A 494 9.93 -42.86 -19.97
N ALA A 495 11.10 -43.30 -19.46
CA ALA A 495 11.58 -43.09 -18.10
C ALA A 495 12.04 -41.65 -17.76
N SER A 496 12.14 -40.72 -18.71
CA SER A 496 12.59 -39.33 -18.45
C SER A 496 11.49 -38.26 -18.54
N LEU A 497 10.23 -38.67 -18.60
CA LEU A 497 9.09 -37.76 -18.65
C LEU A 497 8.64 -37.40 -17.24
N THR A 498 8.74 -36.12 -16.90
CA THR A 498 8.40 -35.62 -15.58
C THR A 498 6.93 -35.15 -15.55
N PRO A 499 6.15 -35.52 -14.51
CA PRO A 499 4.82 -34.97 -14.27
C PRO A 499 4.83 -33.44 -14.23
N GLY A 500 3.69 -32.83 -14.59
CA GLY A 500 3.50 -31.39 -14.54
C GLY A 500 4.15 -30.60 -15.68
N ARG A 501 4.77 -31.26 -16.67
CA ARG A 501 5.44 -30.60 -17.80
C ARG A 501 4.65 -30.71 -19.09
N ILE A 502 4.45 -29.59 -19.78
CA ILE A 502 3.76 -29.57 -21.06
C ILE A 502 4.37 -28.56 -22.05
N PRO A 503 4.51 -28.92 -23.34
CA PRO A 503 4.87 -27.95 -24.37
C PRO A 503 3.74 -26.92 -24.56
N LEU A 504 4.15 -25.66 -24.50
CA LEU A 504 3.33 -24.49 -24.68
C LEU A 504 3.66 -23.84 -26.03
N LEU A 505 2.64 -23.44 -26.78
CA LEU A 505 2.81 -22.74 -28.05
C LEU A 505 2.30 -21.31 -27.91
N LEU A 506 3.23 -20.37 -28.00
CA LEU A 506 3.03 -18.94 -27.85
C LEU A 506 3.08 -18.25 -29.22
N ARG A 507 2.61 -17.01 -29.26
CA ARG A 507 2.79 -16.11 -30.40
C ARG A 507 3.44 -14.85 -29.87
N ASP A 508 4.57 -14.50 -30.44
CA ASP A 508 5.18 -13.20 -30.22
C ASP A 508 4.35 -12.15 -30.96
N GLU A 509 3.81 -11.18 -30.22
CA GLU A 509 2.95 -10.15 -30.78
C GLU A 509 3.71 -9.16 -31.67
N ASN A 510 5.00 -8.94 -31.39
CA ASN A 510 5.83 -8.00 -32.13
C ASN A 510 6.17 -8.53 -33.52
N THR A 511 6.54 -9.81 -33.59
CA THR A 511 6.96 -10.45 -34.85
C THR A 511 5.82 -11.19 -35.53
N GLY A 512 4.75 -11.50 -34.81
CA GLY A 512 3.67 -12.39 -35.24
C GLY A 512 4.08 -13.86 -35.32
N ALA A 513 5.35 -14.19 -35.02
CA ALA A 513 5.88 -15.54 -35.11
C ALA A 513 5.39 -16.41 -33.94
N GLY A 514 5.25 -17.72 -34.18
CA GLY A 514 5.02 -18.66 -33.09
C GLY A 514 6.32 -18.94 -32.32
N VAL A 515 6.20 -19.17 -31.01
CA VAL A 515 7.30 -19.50 -30.11
C VAL A 515 6.95 -20.79 -29.37
N VAL A 516 7.92 -21.69 -29.25
CA VAL A 516 7.76 -22.92 -28.45
C VAL A 516 8.33 -22.66 -27.07
N ALA A 517 7.54 -22.97 -26.04
CA ALA A 517 7.91 -22.89 -24.64
C ALA A 517 7.51 -24.21 -23.92
N GLU A 518 7.90 -24.34 -22.67
CA GLU A 518 7.48 -25.41 -21.76
C GLU A 518 6.94 -24.76 -20.49
N LEU A 519 5.71 -25.12 -20.12
CA LEU A 519 5.15 -24.78 -18.82
C LEU A 519 5.37 -25.97 -17.88
N ARG A 520 5.89 -25.69 -16.68
CA ARG A 520 6.07 -26.67 -15.62
C ARG A 520 5.26 -26.25 -14.40
N VAL A 521 4.51 -27.20 -13.87
CA VAL A 521 3.71 -27.06 -12.66
C VAL A 521 4.20 -28.08 -11.65
N PHE A 522 4.59 -27.62 -10.47
CA PHE A 522 5.00 -28.45 -9.35
C PHE A 522 4.01 -28.29 -8.22
N VAL A 523 3.81 -29.35 -7.42
CA VAL A 523 3.10 -29.26 -6.14
C VAL A 523 4.15 -29.17 -5.02
N THR A 524 4.04 -28.17 -4.16
CA THR A 524 4.96 -27.88 -3.04
C THR A 524 4.29 -28.19 -1.70
N ASP A 525 5.08 -28.39 -0.65
CA ASP A 525 4.56 -28.55 0.71
C ASP A 525 4.29 -27.20 1.40
N GLU A 526 4.86 -26.12 0.87
CA GLU A 526 4.66 -24.74 1.34
C GLU A 526 3.47 -24.07 0.64
N ARG A 527 2.76 -23.21 1.38
CA ARG A 527 1.68 -22.34 0.86
C ARG A 527 2.22 -20.93 0.71
N ASP A 528 2.53 -20.55 -0.53
CA ASP A 528 2.99 -19.19 -0.83
C ASP A 528 2.72 -18.88 -2.31
N GLU A 529 1.63 -18.17 -2.59
CA GLU A 529 1.30 -17.77 -3.96
C GLU A 529 2.30 -16.74 -4.52
N THR A 530 2.98 -15.97 -3.67
CA THR A 530 4.00 -15.01 -4.12
C THR A 530 5.18 -15.77 -4.72
N LYS A 531 5.64 -16.82 -4.02
CA LYS A 531 6.68 -17.75 -4.52
C LYS A 531 6.22 -18.59 -5.70
N ALA A 532 4.91 -18.83 -5.85
CA ALA A 532 4.36 -19.63 -6.94
C ALA A 532 4.80 -19.10 -8.32
N TRP A 533 4.90 -17.78 -8.48
CA TRP A 533 5.15 -17.11 -9.75
C TRP A 533 6.62 -16.75 -10.02
N GLU A 534 7.52 -16.89 -9.04
CA GLU A 534 8.93 -16.49 -9.15
C GLU A 534 9.66 -17.18 -10.32
N GLY A 535 9.32 -18.44 -10.60
CA GLY A 535 9.87 -19.21 -11.73
C GLY A 535 9.29 -18.85 -13.10
N ALA A 536 8.28 -17.98 -13.15
CA ALA A 536 7.59 -17.60 -14.37
C ALA A 536 7.27 -16.09 -14.44
N PRO A 537 8.28 -15.19 -14.27
CA PRO A 537 8.07 -13.74 -14.23
C PRO A 537 7.55 -13.16 -15.55
N ALA A 538 7.71 -13.89 -16.65
CA ALA A 538 7.20 -13.54 -17.97
C ALA A 538 5.67 -13.67 -18.09
N LEU A 539 5.00 -14.39 -17.18
CA LEU A 539 3.55 -14.51 -17.16
C LEU A 539 2.93 -13.24 -16.57
N ARG A 540 2.14 -12.55 -17.37
CA ARG A 540 1.37 -11.35 -17.02
C ARG A 540 -0.05 -11.72 -16.58
N SER A 541 -0.88 -10.72 -16.23
CA SER A 541 -2.15 -10.91 -15.51
C SER A 541 -3.11 -11.87 -16.21
N VAL A 542 -3.35 -11.70 -17.52
CA VAL A 542 -4.29 -12.55 -18.27
C VAL A 542 -3.81 -14.00 -18.32
N ALA A 543 -2.49 -14.22 -18.38
CA ALA A 543 -1.92 -15.57 -18.35
C ALA A 543 -2.01 -16.20 -16.96
N ARG A 544 -1.76 -15.44 -15.88
CA ARG A 544 -1.92 -15.89 -14.50
C ARG A 544 -3.38 -16.24 -14.20
N ASP A 545 -4.32 -15.40 -14.60
CA ASP A 545 -5.76 -15.64 -14.49
C ASP A 545 -6.19 -16.89 -15.27
N ALA A 546 -5.63 -17.09 -16.47
CA ALA A 546 -5.90 -18.28 -17.27
C ALA A 546 -5.34 -19.56 -16.63
N ILE A 547 -4.19 -19.51 -15.96
CA ILE A 547 -3.63 -20.63 -15.19
C ILE A 547 -4.50 -20.92 -13.97
N ARG A 548 -4.93 -19.90 -13.22
CA ARG A 548 -5.84 -20.08 -12.07
C ARG A 548 -7.20 -20.64 -12.50
N SER A 549 -7.75 -20.15 -13.60
CA SER A 549 -8.98 -20.71 -14.21
C SER A 549 -8.78 -22.18 -14.63
N ALA A 550 -7.61 -22.50 -15.19
CA ALA A 550 -7.25 -23.85 -15.59
C ALA A 550 -7.12 -24.82 -14.42
N PHE A 551 -6.59 -24.36 -13.29
CA PHE A 551 -6.55 -25.10 -12.04
C PHE A 551 -7.95 -25.53 -11.60
N TYR A 552 -8.91 -24.59 -11.54
CA TYR A 552 -10.28 -24.92 -11.15
C TYR A 552 -11.02 -25.79 -12.18
N ALA A 553 -10.79 -25.55 -13.46
CA ALA A 553 -11.36 -26.37 -14.52
C ALA A 553 -10.85 -27.81 -14.49
N ALA A 554 -9.55 -28.01 -14.24
CA ALA A 554 -9.00 -29.35 -14.01
C ALA A 554 -9.60 -29.98 -12.75
N GLY A 555 -9.75 -29.19 -11.68
CA GLY A 555 -10.40 -29.60 -10.44
C GLY A 555 -11.83 -30.08 -10.64
N SER A 556 -12.64 -29.40 -11.46
CA SER A 556 -14.03 -29.82 -11.73
C SER A 556 -14.14 -31.13 -12.50
N CYS A 557 -13.04 -31.59 -13.10
CA CYS A 557 -12.95 -32.89 -13.78
C CYS A 557 -12.54 -34.04 -12.84
N THR A 558 -12.14 -33.78 -11.59
CA THR A 558 -11.80 -34.82 -10.60
C THR A 558 -13.06 -35.52 -10.06
N PRO A 559 -12.95 -36.72 -9.46
CA PRO A 559 -14.07 -37.40 -8.81
C PRO A 559 -14.78 -36.54 -7.76
N LEU A 560 -14.00 -35.74 -7.01
CA LEU A 560 -14.49 -34.83 -5.99
C LEU A 560 -14.99 -33.48 -6.56
N ARG A 561 -14.88 -33.27 -7.87
CA ARG A 561 -15.18 -32.00 -8.56
C ARG A 561 -14.46 -30.78 -7.96
N ALA A 562 -13.32 -31.02 -7.33
CA ALA A 562 -12.48 -30.01 -6.71
C ALA A 562 -10.99 -30.33 -6.90
N PRO A 563 -10.11 -29.32 -6.94
CA PRO A 563 -8.66 -29.54 -6.89
C PRO A 563 -8.24 -30.32 -5.62
N PRO A 564 -7.34 -31.30 -5.73
CA PRO A 564 -6.91 -32.12 -4.59
C PRO A 564 -6.09 -31.33 -3.57
N THR A 565 -5.32 -30.34 -4.02
CA THR A 565 -4.49 -29.44 -3.22
C THR A 565 -4.90 -27.98 -3.44
N PRO A 566 -4.67 -27.07 -2.47
CA PRO A 566 -4.84 -25.63 -2.63
C PRO A 566 -3.99 -25.03 -3.77
N PHE A 567 -4.45 -23.94 -4.39
CA PHE A 567 -3.71 -23.27 -5.46
C PHE A 567 -2.33 -22.79 -5.01
N ALA A 568 -2.24 -22.16 -3.84
CA ALA A 568 -0.99 -21.66 -3.23
C ALA A 568 0.08 -22.73 -2.95
N MET A 569 -0.23 -24.03 -3.12
CA MET A 569 0.73 -25.13 -3.04
C MET A 569 1.32 -25.51 -4.41
N HIS A 570 1.26 -24.61 -5.40
CA HIS A 570 1.80 -24.88 -6.72
C HIS A 570 2.89 -23.87 -7.08
N ARG A 571 3.95 -24.34 -7.73
CA ARG A 571 5.01 -23.50 -8.30
C ARG A 571 5.01 -23.60 -9.82
N PHE A 572 5.18 -22.46 -10.48
CA PHE A 572 5.18 -22.34 -11.94
C PHE A 572 6.58 -22.01 -12.46
N GLU A 573 7.03 -22.74 -13.48
CA GLU A 573 8.19 -22.36 -14.28
C GLU A 573 7.82 -22.26 -15.76
N LEU A 574 8.28 -21.21 -16.42
CA LEU A 574 8.14 -21.04 -17.87
C LEU A 574 9.52 -21.06 -18.54
N VAL A 575 9.76 -22.06 -19.38
CA VAL A 575 11.02 -22.20 -20.14
C VAL A 575 10.76 -21.87 -21.61
N VAL A 576 11.34 -20.78 -22.11
CA VAL A 576 11.17 -20.34 -23.50
C VAL A 576 12.41 -20.70 -24.33
N ASP A 577 12.23 -21.38 -25.47
CA ASP A 577 13.32 -21.64 -26.41
C ASP A 577 13.31 -20.61 -27.54
N LEU A 578 14.23 -19.64 -27.47
CA LEU A 578 14.34 -18.52 -28.42
C LEU A 578 15.16 -18.83 -29.68
N GLY A 579 15.40 -20.11 -30.02
CA GLY A 579 15.84 -20.51 -31.36
C GLY A 579 17.00 -19.68 -31.93
N GLY A 580 18.11 -19.55 -31.20
CA GLY A 580 19.38 -19.02 -31.72
C GLY A 580 19.43 -17.56 -32.18
N ALA A 581 18.33 -16.80 -32.18
CA ALA A 581 18.35 -15.37 -32.45
C ALA A 581 18.66 -14.60 -31.17
N ALA A 582 19.95 -14.43 -30.88
CA ALA A 582 20.45 -13.61 -29.78
C ALA A 582 20.06 -12.13 -29.99
N GLY A 583 19.01 -11.71 -29.32
CA GLY A 583 18.56 -10.32 -29.22
C GLY A 583 17.42 -10.24 -28.22
N SER A 584 17.75 -9.82 -26.99
CA SER A 584 16.85 -9.65 -25.87
C SER A 584 15.53 -8.96 -26.24
N THR A 585 14.45 -9.71 -26.23
CA THR A 585 13.13 -9.17 -25.89
C THR A 585 12.59 -10.07 -24.79
N GLN A 586 12.27 -9.49 -23.63
CA GLN A 586 11.47 -10.16 -22.62
C GLN A 586 10.17 -10.58 -23.30
N LEU A 587 10.02 -11.88 -23.60
CA LEU A 587 8.77 -12.39 -24.14
C LEU A 587 7.73 -12.29 -23.01
N GLU A 588 6.90 -11.26 -23.06
CA GLU A 588 5.77 -11.14 -22.15
C GLU A 588 4.63 -12.04 -22.63
N VAL A 589 4.12 -12.87 -21.72
CA VAL A 589 3.05 -13.82 -22.02
C VAL A 589 1.79 -13.37 -21.29
N ASP A 590 0.84 -12.84 -22.04
CA ASP A 590 -0.40 -12.26 -21.50
C ASP A 590 -1.66 -12.76 -22.24
N GLY A 591 -1.73 -14.07 -22.50
CA GLY A 591 -2.79 -14.65 -23.33
C GLY A 591 -3.52 -15.82 -22.69
N ARG A 592 -4.86 -15.84 -22.83
CA ARG A 592 -5.72 -16.95 -22.35
C ARG A 592 -5.43 -18.31 -23.00
N SER A 593 -4.65 -18.35 -24.08
CA SER A 593 -4.31 -19.61 -24.77
C SER A 593 -3.41 -20.56 -23.97
N ILE A 594 -2.87 -20.10 -22.83
CA ILE A 594 -2.14 -20.94 -21.88
C ILE A 594 -3.07 -21.82 -21.03
N GLY A 595 -4.38 -21.52 -20.98
CA GLY A 595 -5.32 -22.20 -20.09
C GLY A 595 -5.36 -23.71 -20.31
N LEU A 596 -5.55 -24.17 -21.56
CA LEU A 596 -5.60 -25.61 -21.85
C LEU A 596 -4.29 -26.33 -21.45
N PRO A 597 -3.10 -25.87 -21.88
CA PRO A 597 -1.86 -26.52 -21.44
C PRO A 597 -1.69 -26.49 -19.92
N ALA A 598 -2.03 -25.39 -19.24
CA ALA A 598 -1.98 -25.31 -17.78
C ALA A 598 -2.87 -26.37 -17.10
N ALA A 599 -4.10 -26.59 -17.57
CA ALA A 599 -4.98 -27.61 -16.98
C ALA A 599 -4.42 -29.04 -17.15
N LEU A 600 -3.82 -29.33 -18.30
CA LEU A 600 -3.15 -30.60 -18.53
C LEU A 600 -1.92 -30.76 -17.62
N ALA A 601 -1.17 -29.68 -17.39
CA ALA A 601 -0.03 -29.68 -16.47
C ALA A 601 -0.48 -29.91 -15.01
N PHE A 602 -1.54 -29.26 -14.52
CA PHE A 602 -2.10 -29.54 -13.20
C PHE A 602 -2.54 -30.99 -13.05
N ALA A 603 -3.31 -31.49 -14.02
CA ALA A 603 -3.80 -32.86 -13.99
C ALA A 603 -2.64 -33.88 -13.99
N SER A 604 -1.59 -33.60 -14.77
CA SER A 604 -0.35 -34.37 -14.80
C SER A 604 0.38 -34.35 -13.45
N ALA A 605 0.52 -33.17 -12.83
CA ALA A 605 1.17 -33.01 -11.53
C ALA A 605 0.42 -33.74 -10.41
N TRP A 606 -0.91 -33.61 -10.35
CA TRP A 606 -1.72 -34.27 -9.31
C TRP A 606 -1.72 -35.79 -9.41
N LEU A 607 -1.68 -36.33 -10.62
CA LEU A 607 -1.62 -37.77 -10.85
C LEU A 607 -0.22 -38.35 -10.69
N ASP A 608 0.80 -37.49 -10.53
CA ASP A 608 2.21 -37.83 -10.61
C ASP A 608 2.52 -38.64 -11.88
N ARG A 609 1.93 -38.22 -13.01
CA ARG A 609 2.06 -38.91 -14.31
C ARG A 609 2.27 -37.92 -15.45
N PRO A 610 3.26 -38.16 -16.34
CA PRO A 610 3.51 -37.28 -17.46
C PRO A 610 2.39 -37.34 -18.52
N VAL A 611 2.18 -36.21 -19.20
CA VAL A 611 1.34 -36.13 -20.41
C VAL A 611 2.04 -36.85 -21.58
N ASP A 612 1.27 -37.37 -22.56
CA ASP A 612 1.84 -38.02 -23.76
C ASP A 612 2.91 -37.14 -24.43
N PRO A 613 4.19 -37.59 -24.51
CA PRO A 613 5.34 -36.85 -25.03
C PRO A 613 5.31 -36.53 -26.54
N ASN A 614 4.19 -36.78 -27.22
CA ASN A 614 3.95 -36.37 -28.59
C ASN A 614 2.69 -35.51 -28.73
N MET A 615 2.24 -34.89 -27.64
CA MET A 615 1.13 -33.95 -27.61
C MET A 615 1.50 -32.51 -27.20
N ALA A 616 1.08 -31.51 -27.98
CA ALA A 616 1.04 -30.12 -27.56
C ALA A 616 -0.40 -29.64 -27.40
N ALA A 617 -0.61 -28.52 -26.70
CA ALA A 617 -1.94 -27.98 -26.47
C ALA A 617 -2.02 -26.49 -26.78
N ILE A 618 -3.10 -26.10 -27.46
CA ILE A 618 -3.45 -24.71 -27.74
C ILE A 618 -4.93 -24.52 -27.45
N GLY A 619 -5.28 -23.69 -26.47
CA GLY A 619 -6.68 -23.40 -26.21
C GLY A 619 -6.88 -22.53 -24.98
N ALA A 620 -7.95 -21.74 -25.00
CA ALA A 620 -8.46 -21.10 -23.80
C ALA A 620 -9.46 -22.04 -23.15
N ILE A 621 -9.53 -22.01 -21.82
CA ILE A 621 -10.57 -22.72 -21.07
C ILE A 621 -11.64 -21.70 -20.71
N GLY A 622 -12.89 -22.07 -20.93
CA GLY A 622 -14.04 -21.33 -20.41
C GLY A 622 -14.18 -21.41 -18.88
N PRO A 623 -15.29 -20.91 -18.32
CA PRO A 623 -15.54 -20.94 -16.88
C PRO A 623 -15.50 -22.37 -16.30
N ALA A 624 -15.00 -22.54 -15.07
CA ALA A 624 -14.78 -23.86 -14.47
C ALA A 624 -16.04 -24.73 -14.33
N ALA A 625 -17.23 -24.12 -14.28
CA ALA A 625 -18.52 -24.81 -14.22
C ALA A 625 -18.85 -25.60 -15.50
N GLU A 626 -18.38 -25.11 -16.65
CA GLU A 626 -18.50 -25.75 -17.96
C GLU A 626 -17.17 -25.56 -18.70
N PRO A 627 -16.14 -26.38 -18.41
CA PRO A 627 -14.78 -26.18 -18.91
C PRO A 627 -14.70 -26.57 -20.39
N ARG A 628 -15.34 -25.76 -21.25
CA ARG A 628 -15.27 -25.82 -22.70
C ARG A 628 -13.92 -25.31 -23.18
N ILE A 629 -13.45 -25.83 -24.31
CA ILE A 629 -12.21 -25.36 -24.92
C ILE A 629 -12.55 -24.35 -26.01
N ASP A 630 -12.25 -23.09 -25.73
CA ASP A 630 -12.53 -21.96 -26.62
C ASP A 630 -11.39 -21.73 -27.63
N PRO A 631 -11.71 -21.34 -28.88
CA PRO A 631 -10.73 -21.07 -29.90
C PRO A 631 -9.89 -19.83 -29.57
N VAL A 632 -8.65 -19.81 -30.04
CA VAL A 632 -7.68 -18.74 -29.77
C VAL A 632 -7.06 -18.17 -31.04
N GLY A 633 -6.59 -16.93 -30.94
CA GLY A 633 -5.84 -16.26 -31.99
C GLY A 633 -4.45 -16.87 -32.23
N GLY A 634 -3.94 -16.71 -33.45
CA GLY A 634 -2.59 -17.10 -33.82
C GLY A 634 -2.32 -18.61 -33.87
N ALA A 635 -3.37 -19.45 -33.91
CA ALA A 635 -3.24 -20.90 -33.86
C ALA A 635 -2.35 -21.47 -34.99
N VAL A 636 -2.42 -20.87 -36.19
CA VAL A 636 -1.56 -21.24 -37.33
C VAL A 636 -0.08 -20.94 -37.06
N ALA A 637 0.24 -19.74 -36.59
CA ALA A 637 1.63 -19.35 -36.27
C ALA A 637 2.22 -20.25 -35.16
N LYS A 638 1.41 -20.54 -34.14
CA LYS A 638 1.74 -21.48 -33.05
C LYS A 638 2.03 -22.89 -33.57
N ALA A 639 1.19 -23.40 -34.47
CA ALA A 639 1.40 -24.72 -35.08
C ALA A 639 2.62 -24.77 -36.02
N GLN A 640 2.87 -23.69 -36.78
CA GLN A 640 4.04 -23.57 -37.65
C GLN A 640 5.35 -23.52 -36.88
N ALA A 641 5.37 -22.87 -35.70
CA ALA A 641 6.53 -22.89 -34.83
C ALA A 641 6.87 -24.32 -34.37
N LEU A 642 5.86 -25.10 -33.99
CA LEU A 642 6.05 -26.51 -33.67
C LEU A 642 6.58 -27.30 -34.88
N ALA A 643 6.04 -27.08 -36.09
CA ALA A 643 6.50 -27.75 -37.31
C ALA A 643 7.93 -27.38 -37.72
N THR A 644 8.37 -26.16 -37.39
CA THR A 644 9.74 -25.68 -37.67
C THR A 644 10.74 -26.24 -36.66
N PHE A 645 10.32 -26.44 -35.41
CA PHE A 645 11.17 -26.93 -34.32
C PHE A 645 11.21 -28.45 -34.19
N ALA A 646 10.10 -29.14 -34.47
CA ALA A 646 10.03 -30.59 -34.36
C ALA A 646 10.60 -31.27 -35.61
N GLN A 647 11.75 -31.94 -35.49
CA GLN A 647 12.18 -32.94 -36.48
C GLN A 647 11.26 -34.20 -36.49
N ARG A 648 10.28 -34.27 -35.59
CA ARG A 648 9.35 -35.38 -35.38
C ARG A 648 8.04 -35.12 -36.14
N ARG A 649 7.72 -35.99 -37.11
CA ARG A 649 6.51 -35.89 -37.97
C ARG A 649 5.19 -36.32 -37.29
N ASP A 650 5.23 -36.74 -36.03
CA ASP A 650 4.13 -37.42 -35.34
C ASP A 650 3.58 -36.63 -34.13
N LEU A 651 3.92 -35.34 -33.99
CA LEU A 651 3.40 -34.48 -32.92
C LEU A 651 1.94 -34.08 -33.20
N ARG A 652 1.07 -34.37 -32.23
CA ARG A 652 -0.36 -34.04 -32.24
C ARG A 652 -0.61 -32.77 -31.44
N ILE A 653 -1.45 -31.87 -31.94
CA ILE A 653 -1.83 -30.64 -31.24
C ILE A 653 -3.29 -30.78 -30.79
N ILE A 654 -3.53 -30.89 -29.49
CA ILE A 654 -4.89 -30.69 -28.95
C ILE A 654 -5.25 -29.23 -29.13
N VAL A 655 -6.39 -28.99 -29.79
CA VAL A 655 -6.87 -27.65 -30.06
C VAL A 655 -8.39 -27.59 -30.00
N ALA A 656 -8.94 -26.41 -29.66
CA ALA A 656 -10.37 -26.14 -29.82
C ALA A 656 -10.86 -26.53 -31.21
N SER A 657 -12.03 -27.17 -31.31
CA SER A 657 -12.59 -27.61 -32.60
C SER A 657 -12.70 -26.49 -33.64
N GLY A 658 -12.92 -25.24 -33.20
CA GLY A 658 -12.95 -24.06 -34.07
C GLY A 658 -11.61 -23.70 -34.73
N ASN A 659 -10.48 -24.08 -34.15
CA ASN A 659 -9.15 -23.85 -34.73
C ASN A 659 -8.63 -25.07 -35.52
N ALA A 660 -9.16 -26.27 -35.29
CA ALA A 660 -8.67 -27.50 -35.92
C ALA A 660 -8.58 -27.43 -37.47
N PRO A 661 -9.56 -26.87 -38.20
CA PRO A 661 -9.46 -26.73 -39.66
C PRO A 661 -8.23 -25.93 -40.11
N GLN A 662 -7.90 -24.85 -39.38
CA GLN A 662 -6.78 -23.96 -39.69
C GLN A 662 -5.42 -24.66 -39.54
N LEU A 663 -5.33 -25.65 -38.66
CA LEU A 663 -4.10 -26.41 -38.43
C LEU A 663 -3.88 -27.50 -39.48
N VAL A 664 -4.96 -28.09 -40.00
CA VAL A 664 -4.89 -29.06 -41.12
C VAL A 664 -4.33 -28.39 -42.37
N ASP A 665 -4.71 -27.14 -42.64
CA ASP A 665 -4.24 -26.38 -43.80
C ASP A 665 -2.72 -26.12 -43.80
N VAL A 666 -2.07 -26.15 -42.63
CA VAL A 666 -0.61 -26.03 -42.48
C VAL A 666 0.09 -27.37 -42.20
N GLY A 667 -0.61 -28.48 -42.39
CA GLY A 667 -0.06 -29.84 -42.29
C GLY A 667 0.20 -30.32 -40.87
N ALA A 668 -0.37 -29.68 -39.84
CA ALA A 668 -0.26 -30.13 -38.45
C ALA A 668 -1.32 -31.20 -38.13
N GLN A 669 -0.98 -32.19 -37.29
CA GLN A 669 -1.94 -33.19 -36.82
C GLN A 669 -2.77 -32.61 -35.65
N ALA A 670 -3.93 -32.04 -35.94
CA ALA A 670 -4.81 -31.47 -34.92
C ALA A 670 -5.75 -32.54 -34.32
N VAL A 671 -5.88 -32.54 -32.98
CA VAL A 671 -6.90 -33.27 -32.24
C VAL A 671 -7.94 -32.24 -31.78
N ALA A 672 -9.07 -32.21 -32.46
CA ALA A 672 -10.17 -31.31 -32.15
C ALA A 672 -10.86 -31.72 -30.84
N VAL A 673 -11.01 -30.78 -29.91
CA VAL A 673 -11.73 -30.99 -28.65
C VAL A 673 -12.67 -29.82 -28.36
N ASP A 674 -13.83 -30.13 -27.77
CA ASP A 674 -14.82 -29.14 -27.31
C ASP A 674 -14.85 -29.00 -25.79
N SER A 675 -14.29 -29.97 -25.05
CA SER A 675 -14.32 -30.02 -23.59
C SER A 675 -12.97 -30.41 -23.00
N LEU A 676 -12.69 -29.93 -21.78
CA LEU A 676 -11.48 -30.26 -21.05
C LEU A 676 -11.37 -31.77 -20.73
N ARG A 677 -12.48 -32.45 -20.47
CA ARG A 677 -12.47 -33.91 -20.23
C ARG A 677 -11.97 -34.67 -21.46
N THR A 678 -12.48 -34.34 -22.64
CA THR A 678 -12.01 -34.94 -23.90
C THR A 678 -10.54 -34.61 -24.17
N ALA A 679 -10.08 -33.41 -23.80
CA ALA A 679 -8.67 -33.02 -23.90
C ALA A 679 -7.77 -33.86 -22.98
N LEU A 680 -8.15 -34.02 -21.72
CA LEU A 680 -7.43 -34.86 -20.73
C LEU A 680 -7.34 -36.32 -21.21
N GLU A 681 -8.46 -36.90 -21.65
CA GLU A 681 -8.50 -38.26 -22.19
C GLU A 681 -7.60 -38.42 -23.42
N SER A 682 -7.64 -37.45 -24.33
CA SER A 682 -6.79 -37.42 -25.52
C SER A 682 -5.31 -37.33 -25.16
N ALA A 683 -4.99 -36.64 -24.07
CA ALA A 683 -3.65 -36.47 -23.50
C ALA A 683 -3.15 -37.68 -22.69
N GLY A 684 -3.98 -38.72 -22.55
CA GLY A 684 -3.66 -39.92 -21.77
C GLY A 684 -3.77 -39.71 -20.26
N VAL A 685 -4.45 -38.65 -19.82
CA VAL A 685 -4.60 -38.26 -18.42
C VAL A 685 -6.05 -38.52 -17.99
N SER A 686 -6.25 -39.39 -16.99
CA SER A 686 -7.57 -39.68 -16.45
C SER A 686 -7.59 -39.34 -14.96
N LEU A 687 -8.25 -38.23 -14.63
CA LEU A 687 -8.39 -37.74 -13.25
C LEU A 687 -9.26 -38.64 -12.38
N ASP A 688 -10.04 -39.56 -12.98
CA ASP A 688 -10.82 -40.56 -12.27
C ASP A 688 -9.94 -41.54 -11.45
N GLN A 689 -8.61 -41.49 -11.65
CA GLN A 689 -7.62 -42.29 -10.94
C GLN A 689 -7.09 -41.63 -9.67
N LEU A 690 -7.41 -40.35 -9.43
CA LEU A 690 -7.11 -39.71 -8.15
C LEU A 690 -7.91 -40.42 -7.06
N PRO A 691 -7.31 -40.69 -5.88
CA PRO A 691 -8.03 -41.32 -4.79
C PRO A 691 -9.25 -40.47 -4.42
N ASP A 692 -10.42 -41.12 -4.34
CA ASP A 692 -11.57 -40.54 -3.67
C ASP A 692 -11.11 -40.17 -2.26
N GLY A 693 -11.17 -38.89 -1.91
CA GLY A 693 -10.57 -38.32 -0.69
C GLY A 693 -11.20 -38.76 0.63
N ASP A 694 -11.55 -40.05 0.77
CA ASP A 694 -12.17 -40.73 1.91
C ASP A 694 -11.41 -40.59 3.24
N HIS A 695 -10.24 -39.92 3.22
CA HIS A 695 -9.45 -39.62 4.41
C HIS A 695 -9.73 -38.25 5.04
N VAL A 696 -10.47 -37.35 4.39
CA VAL A 696 -10.80 -36.04 4.98
C VAL A 696 -12.22 -36.03 5.54
N SER A 697 -12.32 -35.91 6.87
CA SER A 697 -13.59 -35.87 7.59
C SER A 697 -14.45 -34.68 7.11
N ILE A 698 -15.72 -34.92 6.76
CA ILE A 698 -16.69 -33.87 6.43
C ILE A 698 -16.74 -32.82 7.54
N ARG A 699 -16.66 -33.27 8.81
CA ARG A 699 -16.64 -32.38 9.96
C ARG A 699 -15.45 -31.42 9.94
N ASP A 700 -14.28 -31.88 9.51
CA ASP A 700 -13.07 -31.04 9.44
C ASP A 700 -13.16 -30.05 8.28
N LEU A 701 -13.71 -30.48 7.14
CA LEU A 701 -13.98 -29.60 6.01
C LEU A 701 -15.01 -28.51 6.38
N THR A 702 -16.12 -28.87 7.01
CA THR A 702 -17.15 -27.91 7.45
C THR A 702 -16.61 -26.97 8.53
N ARG A 703 -15.82 -27.47 9.48
CA ARG A 703 -15.14 -26.62 10.48
C ARG A 703 -14.22 -25.62 9.79
N ARG A 704 -13.41 -26.08 8.84
CA ARG A 704 -12.48 -25.20 8.09
C ARG A 704 -13.24 -24.18 7.23
N LEU A 705 -14.34 -24.57 6.60
CA LEU A 705 -15.20 -23.66 5.85
C LEU A 705 -15.74 -22.53 6.74
N GLY A 706 -16.21 -22.88 7.94
CA GLY A 706 -16.67 -21.91 8.94
C GLY A 706 -15.55 -20.97 9.38
N GLU A 707 -14.38 -21.50 9.72
CA GLU A 707 -13.20 -20.70 10.12
C GLU A 707 -12.78 -19.69 9.05
N LEU A 708 -12.75 -20.09 7.78
CA LEU A 708 -12.40 -19.17 6.69
C LEU A 708 -13.50 -18.16 6.38
N SER A 709 -14.77 -18.55 6.54
CA SER A 709 -15.90 -17.61 6.37
C SER A 709 -15.88 -16.55 7.49
N ASP A 710 -15.60 -16.96 8.73
CA ASP A 710 -15.41 -16.07 9.86
C ASP A 710 -14.21 -15.13 9.64
N ASP A 711 -13.09 -15.63 9.10
CA ASP A 711 -11.96 -14.77 8.74
C ASP A 711 -12.33 -13.73 7.68
N VAL A 712 -13.07 -14.08 6.63
CA VAL A 712 -13.52 -13.09 5.65
C VAL A 712 -14.51 -12.09 6.26
N ARG A 713 -15.45 -12.56 7.09
CA ARG A 713 -16.43 -11.71 7.77
C ARG A 713 -15.76 -10.68 8.68
N ASP A 714 -14.84 -11.16 9.50
CA ASP A 714 -14.16 -10.38 10.51
C ASP A 714 -13.00 -9.56 9.90
N GLY A 715 -12.50 -9.98 8.72
CA GLY A 715 -11.46 -9.39 7.87
C GLY A 715 -10.03 -9.96 8.06
N HIS A 716 -9.88 -11.06 8.79
CA HIS A 716 -8.59 -11.55 9.30
C HIS A 716 -7.83 -12.43 8.29
N LEU A 717 -7.04 -11.82 7.40
CA LEU A 717 -6.23 -12.56 6.42
C LEU A 717 -5.26 -13.59 7.05
N HIS A 718 -4.52 -13.19 8.09
CA HIS A 718 -3.38 -13.98 8.57
C HIS A 718 -3.70 -15.09 9.59
N ARG A 719 -4.91 -15.15 10.15
CA ARG A 719 -5.22 -16.12 11.24
C ARG A 719 -5.07 -17.56 10.81
N ASN A 720 -5.33 -17.84 9.53
CA ASN A 720 -5.42 -19.19 9.00
C ASN A 720 -4.37 -19.53 7.93
N GLY A 721 -3.31 -18.72 7.83
CA GLY A 721 -2.19 -18.95 6.92
C GLY A 721 -2.51 -18.65 5.44
N ALA A 722 -3.51 -17.83 5.16
CA ALA A 722 -3.66 -17.19 3.86
C ALA A 722 -2.89 -15.86 3.86
N GLY A 723 -2.06 -15.65 2.85
CA GLY A 723 -1.31 -14.42 2.61
C GLY A 723 -2.15 -13.34 1.93
N THR A 724 -3.21 -13.70 1.19
CA THR A 724 -4.00 -12.75 0.40
C THR A 724 -5.52 -13.03 0.43
N TRP A 725 -6.31 -12.02 0.02
CA TRP A 725 -7.76 -12.18 -0.19
C TRP A 725 -8.09 -13.19 -1.30
N CYS A 726 -7.28 -13.24 -2.36
CA CYS A 726 -7.42 -14.24 -3.42
C CYS A 726 -7.25 -15.66 -2.87
N GLU A 727 -6.24 -15.91 -2.04
CA GLU A 727 -5.99 -17.23 -1.45
C GLU A 727 -7.15 -17.69 -0.55
N LEU A 728 -7.74 -16.77 0.22
CA LEU A 728 -8.96 -17.07 1.00
C LEU A 728 -10.13 -17.43 0.09
N GLY A 729 -10.38 -16.64 -0.96
CA GLY A 729 -11.42 -16.92 -1.95
C GLY A 729 -11.22 -18.27 -2.62
N ASP A 730 -9.97 -18.60 -2.93
CA ASP A 730 -9.55 -19.85 -3.57
C ASP A 730 -9.79 -21.08 -2.69
N GLU A 731 -9.38 -21.01 -1.42
CA GLU A 731 -9.60 -22.12 -0.49
C GLU A 731 -11.09 -22.27 -0.14
N LEU A 732 -11.85 -21.16 0.01
CA LEU A 732 -13.30 -21.22 0.17
C LEU A 732 -13.96 -21.89 -1.04
N ARG A 733 -13.61 -21.49 -2.27
CA ARG A 733 -14.12 -22.10 -3.51
C ARG A 733 -13.84 -23.60 -3.57
N ARG A 734 -12.63 -24.02 -3.17
CA ARG A 734 -12.24 -25.43 -3.09
C ARG A 734 -13.07 -26.21 -2.07
N LEU A 735 -13.23 -25.68 -0.86
CA LEU A 735 -14.02 -26.32 0.21
C LEU A 735 -15.51 -26.41 -0.16
N ILE A 736 -16.08 -25.37 -0.78
CA ILE A 736 -17.45 -25.36 -1.30
C ILE A 736 -17.64 -26.50 -2.29
N ALA A 737 -16.69 -26.70 -3.21
CA ALA A 737 -16.75 -27.79 -4.19
C ALA A 737 -16.66 -29.17 -3.51
N LEU A 738 -15.74 -29.35 -2.54
CA LEU A 738 -15.58 -30.60 -1.79
C LEU A 738 -16.81 -30.98 -0.95
N LEU A 739 -17.58 -29.98 -0.52
CA LEU A 739 -18.76 -30.13 0.32
C LEU A 739 -20.07 -30.09 -0.46
N ALA A 740 -20.05 -29.86 -1.78
CA ALA A 740 -21.24 -29.60 -2.60
C ALA A 740 -22.37 -30.63 -2.45
N ASP A 741 -22.02 -31.91 -2.35
CA ASP A 741 -22.96 -33.03 -2.21
C ASP A 741 -23.14 -33.51 -0.75
N LYS A 742 -22.43 -32.89 0.21
CA LYS A 742 -22.29 -33.38 1.59
C LYS A 742 -22.81 -32.40 2.65
N ALA A 743 -22.74 -31.10 2.39
CA ALA A 743 -23.21 -30.05 3.28
C ALA A 743 -24.60 -29.54 2.88
N PRO A 744 -25.37 -28.98 3.82
CA PRO A 744 -26.60 -28.26 3.50
C PRO A 744 -26.36 -27.13 2.49
N ALA A 745 -27.27 -26.97 1.52
CA ALA A 745 -27.14 -25.94 0.48
C ALA A 745 -27.00 -24.51 1.04
N HIS A 746 -27.62 -24.23 2.20
CA HIS A 746 -27.55 -22.90 2.82
C HIS A 746 -26.13 -22.54 3.32
N ASP A 747 -25.43 -23.47 3.97
CA ASP A 747 -24.05 -23.25 4.44
C ASP A 747 -23.10 -22.97 3.26
N LEU A 748 -23.35 -23.63 2.12
CA LEU A 748 -22.57 -23.45 0.91
C LEU A 748 -22.88 -22.12 0.22
N ASP A 749 -24.14 -21.71 0.18
CA ASP A 749 -24.52 -20.40 -0.37
C ASP A 749 -23.96 -19.25 0.47
N GLU A 750 -23.90 -19.42 1.79
CA GLU A 750 -23.21 -18.50 2.70
C GLU A 750 -21.73 -18.39 2.35
N ALA A 751 -21.03 -19.52 2.32
CA ALA A 751 -19.60 -19.53 1.99
C ALA A 751 -19.32 -18.98 0.58
N ARG A 752 -20.22 -19.18 -0.39
CA ARG A 752 -20.11 -18.57 -1.73
C ARG A 752 -20.16 -17.04 -1.66
N CYS A 753 -21.03 -16.48 -0.83
CA CYS A 753 -21.11 -15.03 -0.64
C CYS A 753 -19.83 -14.48 0.00
N TRP A 754 -19.25 -15.19 0.98
CA TRP A 754 -17.97 -14.81 1.59
C TRP A 754 -16.80 -14.96 0.61
N ALA A 755 -16.73 -16.05 -0.16
CA ALA A 755 -15.73 -16.22 -1.21
C ALA A 755 -15.82 -15.09 -2.27
N ALA A 756 -17.06 -14.72 -2.65
CA ALA A 756 -17.31 -13.62 -3.57
C ALA A 756 -16.87 -12.28 -2.98
N LEU A 757 -17.08 -12.05 -1.69
CA LEU A 757 -16.55 -10.87 -1.00
C LEU A 757 -15.02 -10.85 -1.04
N ALA A 758 -14.35 -11.96 -0.70
CA ALA A 758 -12.90 -12.07 -0.73
C ALA A 758 -12.33 -11.75 -2.14
N TYR A 759 -12.88 -12.38 -3.19
CA TYR A 759 -12.50 -12.06 -4.57
C TYR A 759 -12.78 -10.60 -4.95
N SER A 760 -13.84 -9.98 -4.43
CA SER A 760 -14.13 -8.57 -4.70
C SER A 760 -13.10 -7.63 -4.06
N HIS A 761 -12.55 -7.98 -2.89
CA HIS A 761 -11.46 -7.24 -2.26
C HIS A 761 -10.16 -7.32 -3.08
N ASP A 762 -9.93 -8.43 -3.77
CA ASP A 762 -8.77 -8.63 -4.65
C ASP A 762 -8.99 -8.14 -6.11
N GLY A 763 -10.20 -7.67 -6.45
CA GLY A 763 -10.54 -7.21 -7.80
C GLY A 763 -10.81 -8.33 -8.83
N MET A 764 -10.99 -9.57 -8.39
CA MET A 764 -11.18 -10.76 -9.24
C MET A 764 -12.65 -10.92 -9.70
N LEU A 765 -13.14 -9.98 -10.51
CA LEU A 765 -14.56 -9.90 -10.89
C LEU A 765 -15.11 -11.14 -11.63
N SER A 766 -14.28 -11.86 -12.37
CA SER A 766 -14.66 -13.13 -13.01
C SER A 766 -14.97 -14.20 -11.98
N ASP A 767 -14.15 -14.28 -10.93
CA ASP A 767 -14.27 -15.30 -9.89
C ASP A 767 -15.43 -14.99 -8.93
N VAL A 768 -15.70 -13.71 -8.67
CA VAL A 768 -16.94 -13.26 -8.00
C VAL A 768 -18.17 -13.82 -8.73
N GLN A 769 -18.22 -13.67 -10.06
CA GLN A 769 -19.36 -14.18 -10.84
C GLN A 769 -19.44 -15.70 -10.86
N ASP A 770 -18.30 -16.34 -11.02
CA ASP A 770 -18.23 -17.79 -11.10
C ASP A 770 -18.67 -18.44 -9.79
N VAL A 771 -18.25 -17.89 -8.64
CA VAL A 771 -18.60 -18.45 -7.32
C VAL A 771 -20.04 -18.15 -6.92
N LEU A 772 -20.61 -17.03 -7.37
CA LEU A 772 -22.04 -16.69 -7.19
C LEU A 772 -22.96 -17.36 -8.22
N ARG A 773 -22.42 -18.05 -9.24
CA ARG A 773 -23.25 -18.67 -10.29
C ARG A 773 -24.22 -19.68 -9.68
N GLY A 774 -25.51 -19.48 -9.93
CA GLY A 774 -26.57 -20.36 -9.45
C GLY A 774 -27.02 -20.09 -8.01
N VAL A 775 -26.37 -19.15 -7.30
CA VAL A 775 -26.86 -18.64 -6.02
C VAL A 775 -28.03 -17.72 -6.30
N SER A 776 -29.23 -18.12 -5.90
CA SER A 776 -30.39 -17.23 -5.93
C SER A 776 -30.41 -16.39 -4.66
N ARG A 777 -30.92 -15.15 -4.72
CA ARG A 777 -31.09 -14.33 -3.51
C ARG A 777 -31.88 -15.13 -2.47
N PRO A 778 -31.29 -15.51 -1.33
CA PRO A 778 -31.90 -16.54 -0.50
C PRO A 778 -33.06 -15.97 0.33
N THR A 779 -34.30 -16.17 -0.11
CA THR A 779 -35.49 -15.63 0.61
C THR A 779 -35.72 -16.30 1.97
N SER A 780 -35.17 -17.49 2.19
CA SER A 780 -35.27 -18.27 3.43
C SER A 780 -34.14 -18.01 4.43
N LEU A 781 -33.08 -17.28 4.07
CA LEU A 781 -31.91 -17.04 4.94
C LEU A 781 -32.08 -15.78 5.78
N GLY A 782 -31.23 -15.64 6.81
CA GLY A 782 -31.18 -14.46 7.67
C GLY A 782 -30.92 -13.16 6.90
N ALA A 783 -31.28 -12.02 7.50
CA ALA A 783 -31.14 -10.71 6.86
C ALA A 783 -29.69 -10.41 6.43
N GLU A 784 -28.72 -10.79 7.26
CA GLU A 784 -27.28 -10.67 6.98
C GLU A 784 -26.87 -11.28 5.65
N LEU A 785 -27.19 -12.55 5.41
CA LEU A 785 -26.73 -13.23 4.21
C LEU A 785 -27.42 -12.72 2.94
N ARG A 786 -28.70 -12.31 3.02
CA ARG A 786 -29.37 -11.63 1.91
C ARG A 786 -28.70 -10.30 1.58
N THR A 787 -28.37 -9.53 2.63
CA THR A 787 -27.67 -8.25 2.47
C THR A 787 -26.28 -8.47 1.88
N LEU A 788 -25.52 -9.46 2.37
CA LEU A 788 -24.19 -9.77 1.85
C LEU A 788 -24.23 -10.13 0.36
N TYR A 789 -25.19 -10.98 -0.04
CA TYR A 789 -25.41 -11.31 -1.45
C TYR A 789 -25.65 -10.05 -2.29
N ASP A 790 -26.56 -9.17 -1.83
CA ASP A 790 -26.88 -7.92 -2.53
C ASP A 790 -25.68 -6.93 -2.54
N ILE A 791 -24.86 -6.89 -1.47
CA ILE A 791 -23.62 -6.09 -1.42
C ILE A 791 -22.64 -6.54 -2.51
N VAL A 792 -22.36 -7.84 -2.60
CA VAL A 792 -21.37 -8.34 -3.57
C VAL A 792 -21.89 -8.24 -5.00
N GLN A 793 -23.16 -8.55 -5.23
CA GLN A 793 -23.79 -8.35 -6.56
C GLN A 793 -23.77 -6.89 -6.99
N LEU A 794 -24.09 -5.96 -6.08
CA LEU A 794 -24.08 -4.54 -6.40
C LEU A 794 -22.65 -4.04 -6.64
N GLY A 795 -21.66 -4.51 -5.87
CA GLY A 795 -20.23 -4.25 -6.10
C GLY A 795 -19.79 -4.65 -7.52
N LEU A 796 -20.12 -5.88 -7.91
CA LEU A 796 -19.86 -6.39 -9.26
C LEU A 796 -20.55 -5.54 -10.36
N CYS A 797 -21.79 -5.13 -10.14
CA CYS A 797 -22.52 -4.25 -11.08
C CYS A 797 -21.90 -2.85 -11.16
N ILE A 798 -21.38 -2.30 -10.06
CA ILE A 798 -20.64 -1.03 -10.06
C ILE A 798 -19.40 -1.15 -10.94
N ASP A 799 -18.59 -2.18 -10.72
CA ASP A 799 -17.31 -2.33 -11.42
C ASP A 799 -17.47 -2.68 -12.91
N ARG A 800 -18.67 -3.11 -13.34
CA ARG A 800 -19.03 -3.37 -14.75
C ARG A 800 -19.85 -2.27 -15.41
N GLU A 801 -20.14 -1.18 -14.69
CA GLU A 801 -21.11 -0.15 -15.13
C GLU A 801 -22.51 -0.70 -15.47
N ALA A 802 -22.89 -1.82 -14.87
CA ALA A 802 -24.13 -2.55 -15.14
C ALA A 802 -25.26 -2.22 -14.15
N LEU A 803 -25.17 -1.09 -13.44
CA LEU A 803 -26.17 -0.70 -12.42
C LEU A 803 -27.59 -0.51 -12.98
N ASN A 804 -27.71 -0.13 -14.26
CA ASN A 804 -28.99 0.04 -14.94
C ASN A 804 -29.53 -1.24 -15.57
N GLU A 805 -28.75 -2.33 -15.55
CA GLU A 805 -29.23 -3.64 -15.99
C GLU A 805 -30.20 -4.23 -14.96
N PRO A 806 -31.08 -5.18 -15.35
CA PRO A 806 -32.07 -5.75 -14.44
C PRO A 806 -31.48 -6.28 -13.12
N VAL A 807 -30.32 -6.94 -13.18
CA VAL A 807 -29.64 -7.48 -11.99
C VAL A 807 -29.17 -6.37 -11.06
N GLY A 808 -28.55 -5.32 -11.60
CA GLY A 808 -28.10 -4.16 -10.82
C GLY A 808 -29.26 -3.39 -10.19
N ALA A 809 -30.32 -3.15 -10.95
CA ALA A 809 -31.52 -2.47 -10.47
C ALA A 809 -32.25 -3.27 -9.38
N GLU A 810 -32.31 -4.59 -9.50
CA GLU A 810 -32.88 -5.49 -8.50
C GLU A 810 -32.05 -5.51 -7.21
N ALA A 811 -30.73 -5.71 -7.31
CA ALA A 811 -29.82 -5.69 -6.16
C ALA A 811 -29.87 -4.35 -5.41
N LEU A 812 -29.93 -3.23 -6.15
CA LEU A 812 -30.09 -1.88 -5.60
C LEU A 812 -31.39 -1.73 -4.80
N ALA A 813 -32.52 -2.20 -5.35
CA ALA A 813 -33.82 -2.13 -4.70
C ALA A 813 -33.93 -3.04 -3.45
N ASN A 814 -33.33 -4.23 -3.53
CA ASN A 814 -33.26 -5.18 -2.43
C ASN A 814 -32.41 -4.63 -1.28
N LEU A 815 -31.21 -4.14 -1.56
CA LEU A 815 -30.31 -3.60 -0.54
C LEU A 815 -30.90 -2.35 0.14
N ALA A 816 -31.60 -1.49 -0.60
CA ALA A 816 -32.31 -0.34 -0.02
C ALA A 816 -33.49 -0.75 0.90
N THR A 817 -34.06 -1.93 0.69
CA THR A 817 -35.08 -2.51 1.57
C THR A 817 -34.44 -3.13 2.80
N ASP A 818 -33.44 -3.99 2.61
CA ASP A 818 -32.73 -4.66 3.70
C ASP A 818 -32.03 -3.65 4.63
N LEU A 819 -31.50 -2.54 4.11
CA LEU A 819 -30.88 -1.49 4.92
C LEU A 819 -31.87 -0.89 5.94
N ARG A 820 -33.16 -0.78 5.61
CA ARG A 820 -34.18 -0.29 6.54
C ARG A 820 -34.41 -1.26 7.69
N ASP A 821 -34.33 -2.56 7.41
CA ASP A 821 -34.45 -3.61 8.42
C ASP A 821 -33.18 -3.71 9.28
N LEU A 822 -31.99 -3.57 8.66
CA LEU A 822 -30.70 -3.61 9.35
C LEU A 822 -30.56 -2.51 10.40
N ARG A 823 -31.05 -1.30 10.13
CA ARG A 823 -31.09 -0.18 11.10
C ARG A 823 -31.86 -0.51 12.39
N GLN A 824 -32.75 -1.51 12.35
CA GLN A 824 -33.53 -1.97 13.50
C GLN A 824 -32.96 -3.27 14.10
N SER A 825 -31.91 -3.82 13.50
CA SER A 825 -31.29 -5.09 13.88
C SER A 825 -30.06 -4.88 14.78
N ALA A 826 -29.62 -5.94 15.45
CA ALA A 826 -28.38 -5.96 16.21
C ALA A 826 -27.17 -6.44 15.38
N MET A 827 -27.18 -6.21 14.06
CA MET A 827 -26.14 -6.68 13.13
C MET A 827 -25.28 -5.49 12.65
N PRO A 828 -24.37 -4.98 13.51
CA PRO A 828 -23.63 -3.77 13.20
C PRO A 828 -22.73 -3.94 11.97
N GLU A 829 -22.08 -5.08 11.72
CA GLU A 829 -21.13 -5.17 10.60
C GLU A 829 -21.78 -4.95 9.23
N MET A 830 -22.99 -5.50 9.04
CA MET A 830 -23.70 -5.41 7.77
C MET A 830 -24.28 -4.03 7.50
N LEU A 831 -24.63 -3.26 8.53
CA LEU A 831 -25.22 -1.93 8.36
C LEU A 831 -24.25 -0.97 7.65
N GLY A 832 -23.01 -0.88 8.13
CA GLY A 832 -21.99 0.00 7.56
C GLY A 832 -21.63 -0.38 6.12
N ARG A 833 -21.43 -1.69 5.85
CA ARG A 833 -21.15 -2.21 4.50
C ARG A 833 -22.32 -1.98 3.54
N ALA A 834 -23.56 -2.22 3.97
CA ALA A 834 -24.75 -2.01 3.14
C ALA A 834 -24.95 -0.53 2.81
N ALA A 835 -24.84 0.36 3.80
CA ALA A 835 -24.92 1.80 3.59
C ALA A 835 -23.81 2.31 2.66
N GLY A 836 -22.57 1.83 2.85
CA GLY A 836 -21.42 2.17 2.02
C GLY A 836 -21.59 1.75 0.56
N THR A 837 -21.99 0.50 0.32
CA THR A 837 -22.19 -0.04 -1.05
C THR A 837 -23.37 0.60 -1.75
N LEU A 838 -24.50 0.80 -1.06
CA LEU A 838 -25.66 1.48 -1.63
C LEU A 838 -25.34 2.95 -1.95
N GLY A 839 -24.63 3.63 -1.05
CA GLY A 839 -24.12 4.98 -1.27
C GLY A 839 -23.22 5.05 -2.50
N ARG A 840 -22.25 4.13 -2.63
CA ARG A 840 -21.38 4.02 -3.81
C ARG A 840 -22.19 3.81 -5.10
N ALA A 841 -23.20 2.93 -5.08
CA ALA A 841 -24.05 2.71 -6.24
C ALA A 841 -24.81 3.98 -6.65
N TYR A 842 -25.36 4.73 -5.70
CA TYR A 842 -25.99 6.02 -5.99
C TYR A 842 -25.01 7.08 -6.49
N THR A 843 -23.77 7.09 -6.00
CA THR A 843 -22.70 7.94 -6.55
C THR A 843 -22.48 7.65 -8.03
N HIS A 844 -22.32 6.37 -8.41
CA HIS A 844 -22.16 5.96 -9.82
C HIS A 844 -23.40 6.26 -10.68
N LEU A 845 -24.61 6.24 -10.11
CA LEU A 845 -25.84 6.65 -10.78
C LEU A 845 -26.07 8.18 -10.80
N ARG A 846 -25.10 8.98 -10.31
CA ARG A 846 -25.20 10.45 -10.16
C ARG A 846 -26.38 10.89 -9.27
N ARG A 847 -26.81 10.04 -8.35
CA ARG A 847 -27.89 10.28 -7.38
C ARG A 847 -27.31 10.74 -6.04
N LEU A 848 -26.61 11.88 -6.08
CA LEU A 848 -25.75 12.34 -4.98
C LEU A 848 -26.53 12.72 -3.72
N ALA A 849 -27.75 13.22 -3.89
CA ALA A 849 -28.65 13.54 -2.78
C ALA A 849 -29.01 12.29 -1.97
N GLU A 850 -29.11 11.12 -2.61
CA GLU A 850 -29.30 9.84 -1.95
C GLU A 850 -27.99 9.20 -1.49
N ALA A 851 -26.88 9.42 -2.20
CA ALA A 851 -25.58 8.84 -1.88
C ALA A 851 -24.97 9.41 -0.59
N LEU A 852 -24.94 10.74 -0.44
CA LEU A 852 -24.23 11.41 0.65
C LEU A 852 -24.72 10.97 2.05
N PRO A 853 -26.02 10.94 2.37
CA PRO A 853 -26.48 10.53 3.70
C PRO A 853 -26.11 9.09 4.06
N LEU A 854 -26.06 8.19 3.06
CA LEU A 854 -25.70 6.80 3.25
C LEU A 854 -24.20 6.63 3.50
N LEU A 855 -23.36 7.39 2.79
CA LEU A 855 -21.92 7.36 2.96
C LEU A 855 -21.51 8.00 4.29
N GLU A 856 -22.18 9.06 4.73
CA GLU A 856 -22.01 9.64 6.06
C GLU A 856 -22.45 8.69 7.18
N GLU A 857 -23.54 7.93 6.96
CA GLU A 857 -23.97 6.86 7.87
C GLU A 857 -22.91 5.76 7.96
N ALA A 858 -22.37 5.30 6.83
CA ALA A 858 -21.33 4.28 6.79
C ALA A 858 -20.06 4.71 7.55
N VAL A 859 -19.57 5.95 7.32
CA VAL A 859 -18.39 6.49 8.03
C VAL A 859 -18.64 6.57 9.54
N ARG A 860 -19.76 7.15 9.97
CA ARG A 860 -20.10 7.23 11.41
C ARG A 860 -20.24 5.85 12.04
N HIS A 861 -20.82 4.91 11.31
CA HIS A 861 -21.02 3.56 11.78
C HIS A 861 -19.69 2.83 11.99
N HIS A 862 -18.80 2.83 11.00
CA HIS A 862 -17.48 2.19 11.14
C HIS A 862 -16.60 2.88 12.19
N ALA A 863 -16.64 4.22 12.30
CA ALA A 863 -15.87 4.95 13.30
C ALA A 863 -16.31 4.67 14.74
N SER A 864 -17.62 4.46 14.96
CA SER A 864 -18.21 4.23 16.29
C SER A 864 -18.05 2.80 16.83
N HIS A 865 -17.70 1.83 15.97
CA HIS A 865 -17.53 0.43 16.37
C HIS A 865 -16.05 0.03 16.31
N ALA A 866 -15.43 -0.21 17.48
CA ALA A 866 -13.98 -0.44 17.59
C ALA A 866 -13.45 -1.55 16.66
N HIS A 867 -14.18 -2.66 16.51
CA HIS A 867 -13.81 -3.79 15.65
C HIS A 867 -13.96 -3.49 14.14
N LEU A 868 -14.68 -2.42 13.75
CA LEU A 868 -14.91 -2.01 12.36
C LEU A 868 -14.12 -0.78 11.94
N ARG A 869 -13.31 -0.20 12.83
CA ARG A 869 -12.56 1.04 12.53
C ARG A 869 -11.63 0.91 11.32
N HIS A 870 -11.16 -0.31 11.02
CA HIS A 870 -10.33 -0.61 9.86
C HIS A 870 -11.04 -0.32 8.50
N GLU A 871 -12.37 -0.29 8.46
CA GLU A 871 -13.18 0.04 7.27
C GLU A 871 -13.48 1.54 7.11
N THR A 872 -13.14 2.37 8.11
CA THR A 872 -13.51 3.79 8.14
C THR A 872 -12.86 4.56 6.99
N ALA A 873 -11.56 4.34 6.75
CA ALA A 873 -10.83 5.01 5.69
C ALA A 873 -11.39 4.72 4.29
N ARG A 874 -11.75 3.47 4.02
CA ARG A 874 -12.41 3.08 2.76
C ARG A 874 -13.77 3.77 2.60
N SER A 875 -14.55 3.84 3.68
CA SER A 875 -15.84 4.54 3.67
C SER A 875 -15.69 6.05 3.43
N ARG A 876 -14.63 6.66 3.99
CA ARG A 876 -14.28 8.05 3.72
C ARG A 876 -13.86 8.30 2.30
N GLN A 877 -13.12 7.37 1.68
CA GLN A 877 -12.78 7.46 0.26
C GLN A 877 -14.03 7.48 -0.63
N TYR A 878 -15.05 6.66 -0.32
CA TYR A 878 -16.34 6.71 -1.04
C TYR A 878 -17.11 8.00 -0.78
N LEU A 879 -17.15 8.48 0.46
CA LEU A 879 -17.75 9.76 0.80
C LEU A 879 -17.06 10.93 0.09
N ALA A 880 -15.72 10.92 0.02
CA ALA A 880 -14.93 11.91 -0.69
C ALA A 880 -15.27 11.96 -2.18
N ALA A 881 -15.39 10.79 -2.82
CA ALA A 881 -15.82 10.72 -4.22
C ALA A 881 -17.20 11.36 -4.43
N ALA A 882 -18.17 11.06 -3.57
CA ALA A 882 -19.52 11.64 -3.65
C ALA A 882 -19.53 13.16 -3.37
N LEU A 883 -18.74 13.62 -2.41
CA LEU A 883 -18.61 15.05 -2.07
C LEU A 883 -17.97 15.83 -3.22
N ARG A 884 -16.90 15.28 -3.81
CA ARG A 884 -16.24 15.88 -4.98
C ARG A 884 -17.23 16.01 -6.13
N MET A 885 -17.96 14.93 -6.42
CA MET A 885 -19.00 14.86 -7.46
C MET A 885 -20.24 15.74 -7.19
N ALA A 886 -20.39 16.21 -5.96
CA ALA A 886 -21.43 17.16 -5.57
C ALA A 886 -20.92 18.62 -5.63
N GLY A 887 -19.77 18.87 -6.27
CA GLY A 887 -19.13 20.18 -6.30
C GLY A 887 -18.52 20.63 -4.96
N ASN A 888 -18.23 19.71 -4.03
CA ASN A 888 -17.53 20.02 -2.77
C ASN A 888 -16.16 19.30 -2.66
N PRO A 889 -15.17 19.69 -3.49
CA PRO A 889 -13.85 19.08 -3.45
C PRO A 889 -13.04 19.43 -2.18
N GLY A 890 -13.38 20.53 -1.48
CA GLY A 890 -12.76 20.88 -0.19
C GLY A 890 -13.11 19.87 0.91
N ALA A 891 -14.40 19.61 1.11
CA ALA A 891 -14.84 18.59 2.07
C ALA A 891 -14.39 17.18 1.66
N ALA A 892 -14.31 16.90 0.35
CA ALA A 892 -13.74 15.65 -0.13
C ALA A 892 -12.26 15.49 0.29
N LEU A 893 -11.45 16.55 0.17
CA LEU A 893 -10.05 16.52 0.62
C LEU A 893 -9.95 16.27 2.13
N ASP A 894 -10.81 16.88 2.94
CA ASP A 894 -10.81 16.66 4.40
C ASP A 894 -11.11 15.20 4.75
N GLN A 895 -12.08 14.57 4.06
CA GLN A 895 -12.37 13.15 4.26
C GLN A 895 -11.18 12.27 3.91
N LEU A 896 -10.44 12.61 2.85
CA LEU A 896 -9.24 11.88 2.47
C LEU A 896 -8.10 12.11 3.47
N VAL A 897 -7.85 13.33 3.94
CA VAL A 897 -6.81 13.57 4.95
C VAL A 897 -7.10 12.78 6.24
N ALA A 898 -8.36 12.75 6.69
CA ALA A 898 -8.78 11.92 7.80
C ALA A 898 -8.64 10.42 7.49
N GLY A 899 -9.05 9.98 6.30
CA GLY A 899 -8.93 8.59 5.84
C GLY A 899 -7.49 8.12 5.79
N GLN A 900 -6.56 8.95 5.35
CA GLN A 900 -5.12 8.66 5.30
C GLN A 900 -4.55 8.37 6.70
N HIS A 901 -4.91 9.20 7.68
CA HIS A 901 -4.50 8.98 9.07
C HIS A 901 -5.11 7.69 9.62
N GLU A 902 -6.37 7.40 9.30
CA GLU A 902 -7.05 6.17 9.72
C GLU A 902 -6.47 4.91 9.04
N LEU A 903 -6.03 5.01 7.77
CA LEU A 903 -5.30 3.93 7.10
C LEU A 903 -4.03 3.58 7.86
N GLU A 904 -3.24 4.59 8.22
CA GLU A 904 -1.96 4.40 8.90
C GLU A 904 -2.10 3.94 10.35
N THR A 905 -3.14 4.41 11.04
CA THR A 905 -3.33 4.18 12.48
C THR A 905 -4.16 2.94 12.78
N TRP A 906 -5.23 2.70 12.04
CA TRP A 906 -6.20 1.63 12.31
C TRP A 906 -6.12 0.50 11.28
N THR A 907 -6.20 0.81 9.99
CA THR A 907 -6.23 -0.21 8.93
C THR A 907 -4.90 -0.95 8.83
N ARG A 908 -3.76 -0.26 8.95
CA ARG A 908 -2.43 -0.88 8.89
C ARG A 908 -2.17 -1.89 10.00
N GLN A 909 -2.62 -1.58 11.22
CA GLN A 909 -2.52 -2.51 12.35
C GLN A 909 -3.39 -3.75 12.15
N TYR A 910 -4.42 -3.61 11.31
CA TYR A 910 -5.38 -4.66 11.01
C TYR A 910 -4.88 -5.59 9.90
N SER A 911 -4.46 -5.05 8.75
CA SER A 911 -3.79 -5.77 7.66
C SER A 911 -3.00 -4.79 6.79
N THR A 912 -1.74 -5.11 6.56
CA THR A 912 -0.84 -4.36 5.68
C THR A 912 -1.28 -4.42 4.21
N GLU A 913 -1.80 -5.56 3.78
CA GLU A 913 -2.28 -5.79 2.42
C GLU A 913 -3.58 -5.03 2.19
N TYR A 914 -4.51 -5.07 3.16
CA TYR A 914 -5.77 -4.33 3.06
C TYR A 914 -5.53 -2.82 3.06
N GLU A 915 -4.58 -2.37 3.87
CA GLU A 915 -4.10 -0.99 3.87
C GLU A 915 -3.53 -0.60 2.50
N ALA A 916 -2.61 -1.39 1.95
CA ALA A 916 -2.00 -1.14 0.64
C ALA A 916 -3.06 -1.09 -0.48
N ALA A 917 -4.02 -2.01 -0.49
CA ALA A 917 -5.13 -2.02 -1.44
C ALA A 917 -5.99 -0.74 -1.32
N CYS A 918 -6.34 -0.33 -0.09
CA CYS A 918 -7.10 0.90 0.12
C CYS A 918 -6.31 2.16 -0.26
N ARG A 919 -5.00 2.18 -0.02
CA ARG A 919 -4.11 3.32 -0.28
C ARG A 919 -4.09 3.70 -1.76
N VAL A 920 -4.10 2.72 -2.67
CA VAL A 920 -4.16 2.98 -4.13
C VAL A 920 -5.39 3.81 -4.48
N PHE A 921 -6.57 3.40 -4.02
CA PHE A 921 -7.83 4.11 -4.29
C PHE A 921 -7.92 5.45 -3.56
N HIS A 922 -7.31 5.53 -2.37
CA HIS A 922 -7.24 6.74 -1.59
C HIS A 922 -6.37 7.81 -2.27
N ASP A 923 -5.20 7.40 -2.77
CA ASP A 923 -4.30 8.26 -3.55
C ASP A 923 -4.90 8.66 -4.89
N TYR A 924 -5.59 7.72 -5.54
CA TYR A 924 -6.31 7.99 -6.77
C TYR A 924 -7.41 9.03 -6.56
N GLU A 925 -8.25 8.89 -5.53
CA GLU A 925 -9.27 9.89 -5.22
C GLU A 925 -8.66 11.24 -4.83
N THR A 926 -7.56 11.23 -4.07
CA THR A 926 -6.81 12.45 -3.75
C THR A 926 -6.34 13.16 -5.02
N ALA A 927 -5.83 12.42 -6.01
CA ALA A 927 -5.45 13.01 -7.30
C ALA A 927 -6.64 13.66 -8.01
N ARG A 928 -7.81 13.01 -8.03
CA ARG A 928 -9.04 13.56 -8.63
C ARG A 928 -9.52 14.82 -7.91
N VAL A 929 -9.48 14.83 -6.58
CA VAL A 929 -9.78 16.01 -5.76
C VAL A 929 -8.80 17.16 -6.04
N MET A 930 -7.50 16.87 -6.20
CA MET A 930 -6.52 17.89 -6.55
C MET A 930 -6.76 18.47 -7.95
N VAL A 931 -7.21 17.68 -8.93
CA VAL A 931 -7.66 18.23 -10.23
C VAL A 931 -8.84 19.17 -10.04
N ALA A 932 -9.85 18.77 -9.27
CA ALA A 932 -11.03 19.60 -8.98
C ALA A 932 -10.70 20.89 -8.20
N LEU A 933 -9.64 20.88 -7.40
CA LEU A 933 -9.12 22.07 -6.69
C LEU A 933 -8.13 22.89 -7.52
N GLU A 934 -7.95 22.56 -8.81
CA GLU A 934 -6.98 23.20 -9.70
C GLU A 934 -5.51 23.10 -9.22
N ARG A 935 -5.20 22.09 -8.38
CA ARG A 935 -3.86 21.80 -7.84
C ARG A 935 -3.16 20.71 -8.66
N TYR A 936 -2.94 20.98 -9.94
CA TYR A 936 -2.51 19.98 -10.91
C TYR A 936 -1.17 19.30 -10.59
N GLN A 937 -0.22 20.02 -9.99
CA GLN A 937 1.07 19.44 -9.60
C GLN A 937 0.90 18.42 -8.47
N ASP A 938 0.03 18.70 -7.49
CA ASP A 938 -0.28 17.75 -6.41
C ASP A 938 -1.07 16.56 -6.95
N ALA A 939 -1.98 16.80 -7.90
CA ALA A 939 -2.69 15.74 -8.61
C ALA A 939 -1.72 14.78 -9.30
N PHE A 940 -0.68 15.30 -9.95
CA PHE A 940 0.37 14.47 -10.56
C PHE A 940 1.13 13.63 -9.51
N ILE A 941 1.51 14.22 -8.37
CA ILE A 941 2.24 13.51 -7.30
C ILE A 941 1.40 12.34 -6.76
N HIS A 942 0.14 12.60 -6.41
CA HIS A 942 -0.77 11.57 -5.88
C HIS A 942 -1.12 10.53 -6.94
N GLY A 943 -1.39 10.94 -8.18
CA GLY A 943 -1.69 10.02 -9.28
C GLY A 943 -0.51 9.12 -9.64
N ALA A 944 0.72 9.65 -9.62
CA ALA A 944 1.92 8.87 -9.89
C ALA A 944 2.21 7.88 -8.75
N ARG A 945 1.94 8.27 -7.49
CA ARG A 945 2.03 7.38 -6.34
C ARG A 945 1.01 6.23 -6.43
N ALA A 946 -0.25 6.56 -6.74
CA ALA A 946 -1.30 5.57 -6.97
C ALA A 946 -0.93 4.62 -8.11
N LEU A 947 -0.42 5.14 -9.24
CA LEU A 947 -0.05 4.32 -10.39
C LEU A 947 1.10 3.36 -10.09
N ARG A 948 2.10 3.78 -9.31
CA ARG A 948 3.22 2.91 -8.90
C ARG A 948 2.77 1.78 -7.98
N ALA A 949 1.82 2.06 -7.08
CA ALA A 949 1.27 1.07 -6.16
C ALA A 949 0.17 0.20 -6.80
N CYS A 950 -0.33 0.58 -7.98
CA CYS A 950 -1.40 -0.12 -8.67
C CYS A 950 -0.84 -1.29 -9.50
N GLU A 951 -0.76 -2.47 -8.90
CA GLU A 951 -0.33 -3.68 -9.58
C GLU A 951 -1.40 -4.23 -10.55
N TRP A 952 -1.03 -4.43 -11.82
CA TRP A 952 -1.63 -5.25 -12.89
C TRP A 952 -3.16 -5.21 -13.18
N GLN A 953 -3.97 -4.42 -12.46
CA GLN A 953 -5.41 -4.28 -12.70
C GLN A 953 -5.71 -3.18 -13.72
N PHE A 954 -6.31 -3.54 -14.86
CA PHE A 954 -6.59 -2.60 -15.95
C PHE A 954 -7.47 -1.42 -15.51
N TRP A 955 -8.45 -1.68 -14.63
CA TRP A 955 -9.48 -0.73 -14.25
C TRP A 955 -8.93 0.49 -13.48
N PRO A 956 -8.32 0.34 -12.28
CA PRO A 956 -7.73 1.48 -11.57
C PRO A 956 -6.62 2.16 -12.37
N GLN A 957 -5.82 1.41 -13.14
CA GLN A 957 -4.77 2.00 -13.98
C GLN A 957 -5.33 2.97 -15.03
N LEU A 958 -6.41 2.60 -15.74
CA LEU A 958 -7.03 3.48 -16.73
C LEU A 958 -7.57 4.77 -16.08
N GLY A 959 -8.24 4.65 -14.93
CA GLY A 959 -8.76 5.81 -14.20
C GLY A 959 -7.67 6.75 -13.67
N ILE A 960 -6.57 6.18 -13.14
CA ILE A 960 -5.42 6.94 -12.66
C ILE A 960 -4.71 7.64 -13.81
N ARG A 961 -4.43 6.93 -14.92
CA ARG A 961 -3.76 7.51 -16.09
C ARG A 961 -4.58 8.60 -16.76
N ARG A 962 -5.90 8.45 -16.85
CA ARG A 962 -6.81 9.53 -17.28
C ARG A 962 -6.64 10.78 -16.43
N THR A 963 -6.61 10.61 -15.11
CA THR A 963 -6.47 11.73 -14.16
C THR A 963 -5.08 12.39 -14.26
N LEU A 964 -4.03 11.60 -14.47
CA LEU A 964 -2.69 12.10 -14.75
C LEU A 964 -2.64 12.87 -16.07
N ALA A 965 -3.26 12.36 -17.14
CA ALA A 965 -3.35 13.05 -18.42
C ALA A 965 -4.04 14.42 -18.26
N TRP A 966 -5.16 14.48 -17.53
CA TRP A 966 -5.83 15.75 -17.21
C TRP A 966 -4.93 16.72 -16.45
N ALA A 967 -4.28 16.27 -15.37
CA ALA A 967 -3.37 17.11 -14.60
C ALA A 967 -2.21 17.64 -15.45
N LEU A 968 -1.64 16.81 -16.32
CA LEU A 968 -0.56 17.17 -17.22
C LEU A 968 -1.01 18.20 -18.27
N ARG A 969 -2.15 17.97 -18.96
CA ARG A 969 -2.73 18.94 -19.91
C ARG A 969 -3.01 20.29 -19.26
N LEU A 970 -3.67 20.27 -18.10
CA LEU A 970 -4.02 21.50 -17.35
C LEU A 970 -2.78 22.23 -16.81
N SER A 971 -1.65 21.53 -16.65
CA SER A 971 -0.35 22.13 -16.33
C SER A 971 0.47 22.58 -17.55
N GLY A 972 -0.04 22.42 -18.78
CA GLY A 972 0.63 22.77 -20.03
C GLY A 972 1.68 21.75 -20.50
N ARG A 973 1.60 20.49 -20.06
CA ARG A 973 2.52 19.38 -20.40
C ARG A 973 1.85 18.37 -21.34
N ASP A 974 1.38 18.85 -22.49
CA ASP A 974 0.58 18.05 -23.44
C ASP A 974 1.30 16.79 -23.94
N ASP A 975 2.61 16.86 -24.25
CA ASP A 975 3.39 15.71 -24.72
C ASP A 975 3.40 14.55 -23.69
N GLU A 976 3.48 14.88 -22.40
CA GLU A 976 3.47 13.89 -21.33
C GLU A 976 2.07 13.35 -21.07
N ALA A 977 1.03 14.17 -21.27
CA ALA A 977 -0.35 13.71 -21.22
C ALA A 977 -0.65 12.72 -22.36
N ASP A 978 -0.20 13.02 -23.58
CA ASP A 978 -0.34 12.13 -24.73
C ASP A 978 0.40 10.81 -24.51
N ALA A 979 1.55 10.82 -23.82
CA ALA A 979 2.24 9.60 -23.39
C ALA A 979 1.40 8.75 -22.41
N GLN A 980 0.63 9.38 -21.51
CA GLN A 980 -0.30 8.63 -20.64
C GLN A 980 -1.46 8.02 -21.43
N VAL A 981 -2.01 8.74 -22.40
CA VAL A 981 -3.07 8.22 -23.28
C VAL A 981 -2.56 7.04 -24.09
N GLU A 982 -1.35 7.12 -24.65
CA GLU A 982 -0.76 6.03 -25.39
C GLU A 982 -0.51 4.80 -24.51
N ALA A 983 -0.05 5.01 -23.27
CA ALA A 983 0.05 3.93 -22.30
C ALA A 983 -1.31 3.31 -21.97
N MET A 984 -2.40 4.10 -21.89
CA MET A 984 -3.76 3.56 -21.69
C MET A 984 -4.21 2.65 -22.84
N ARG A 985 -3.85 2.97 -24.11
CA ARG A 985 -4.19 2.13 -25.27
C ARG A 985 -3.50 0.77 -25.26
N GLN A 986 -2.39 0.67 -24.55
CA GLN A 986 -1.58 -0.56 -24.42
C GLN A 986 -2.03 -1.42 -23.24
N ILE A 987 -2.91 -0.93 -22.37
CA ILE A 987 -3.42 -1.71 -21.25
C ILE A 987 -4.33 -2.85 -21.79
N PRO A 988 -4.07 -4.11 -21.44
CA PRO A 988 -4.95 -5.23 -21.77
C PRO A 988 -6.30 -5.08 -21.05
N VAL A 989 -7.41 -5.12 -21.78
CA VAL A 989 -8.76 -4.93 -21.23
C VAL A 989 -9.63 -6.17 -21.43
N PRO A 990 -10.46 -6.57 -20.43
CA PRO A 990 -11.34 -7.72 -20.57
C PRO A 990 -12.40 -7.53 -21.66
N PRO A 991 -12.80 -8.60 -22.37
CA PRO A 991 -13.89 -8.54 -23.33
C PRO A 991 -15.19 -8.01 -22.70
N GLY A 992 -15.90 -7.15 -23.43
CA GLY A 992 -17.14 -6.52 -22.95
C GLY A 992 -16.94 -5.18 -22.21
N THR A 993 -15.69 -4.71 -22.08
CA THR A 993 -15.37 -3.40 -21.49
C THR A 993 -14.95 -2.36 -22.55
N GLU A 994 -15.08 -2.68 -23.84
CA GLU A 994 -14.53 -1.86 -24.93
C GLU A 994 -15.16 -0.46 -24.98
N SER A 995 -16.48 -0.36 -24.77
CA SER A 995 -17.17 0.94 -24.72
C SER A 995 -16.71 1.80 -23.55
N PHE A 996 -16.43 1.16 -22.42
CA PHE A 996 -15.96 1.80 -21.21
C PHE A 996 -14.55 2.38 -21.40
N VAL A 997 -13.64 1.56 -21.93
CA VAL A 997 -12.25 1.93 -22.23
C VAL A 997 -12.20 3.03 -23.29
N ALA A 998 -13.02 2.93 -24.34
CA ALA A 998 -13.13 3.97 -25.36
C ALA A 998 -13.59 5.31 -24.77
N ARG A 999 -14.51 5.29 -23.80
CA ARG A 999 -14.95 6.49 -23.09
C ARG A 999 -13.80 7.11 -22.30
N LEU A 1000 -13.08 6.32 -21.49
CA LEU A 1000 -11.93 6.83 -20.72
C LEU A 1000 -10.79 7.35 -21.60
N LEU A 1001 -10.50 6.69 -22.72
CA LEU A 1001 -9.51 7.16 -23.69
C LEU A 1001 -9.93 8.51 -24.28
N SER A 1002 -11.19 8.63 -24.70
CA SER A 1002 -11.73 9.90 -25.21
C SER A 1002 -11.69 11.00 -24.15
N GLU A 1003 -11.97 10.67 -22.89
CA GLU A 1003 -11.85 11.59 -21.76
C GLU A 1003 -10.40 12.05 -21.53
N ALA A 1004 -9.42 11.13 -21.60
CA ALA A 1004 -8.00 11.42 -21.40
C ALA A 1004 -7.36 12.19 -22.58
N GLU A 1005 -7.84 11.98 -23.80
CA GLU A 1005 -7.48 12.76 -25.00
C GLU A 1005 -7.97 14.20 -24.90
N GLY A 1006 -9.09 14.42 -24.21
CA GLY A 1006 -9.68 15.73 -23.99
C GLY A 1006 -9.14 16.46 -22.77
N TYR A 1007 -9.66 17.68 -22.59
CA TYR A 1007 -9.67 18.33 -21.28
C TYR A 1007 -10.84 17.78 -20.46
N PRO A 1008 -10.73 17.74 -19.12
CA PRO A 1008 -11.86 17.37 -18.28
C PRO A 1008 -13.07 18.25 -18.64
N PHE A 1009 -14.18 17.61 -18.97
CA PHE A 1009 -15.46 18.27 -19.20
C PHE A 1009 -16.42 17.95 -18.05
N ASP A 1010 -17.35 18.86 -17.80
CA ASP A 1010 -18.23 18.83 -16.64
C ASP A 1010 -19.36 17.79 -16.84
N ASP A 1011 -19.03 16.51 -16.68
CA ASP A 1011 -19.95 15.36 -16.77
C ASP A 1011 -20.14 14.64 -15.42
N GLY A 1012 -19.63 15.24 -14.34
CA GLY A 1012 -19.60 14.65 -13.02
C GLY A 1012 -18.27 13.95 -12.67
N GLU A 1013 -17.35 13.70 -13.60
CA GLU A 1013 -16.08 13.03 -13.27
C GLU A 1013 -15.05 13.95 -12.61
N VAL A 1014 -15.21 15.26 -12.78
CA VAL A 1014 -14.35 16.30 -12.18
C VAL A 1014 -15.06 16.98 -11.01
N TYR A 1015 -16.33 17.37 -11.20
CA TYR A 1015 -17.20 18.02 -10.23
C TYR A 1015 -18.43 17.24 -9.87
#